data_AF-A0A3N1HWF3-F1
#
_entry.id   AF-A0A3N1HWF3-F1
#
_cell.length_a   1.000
_cell.length_b   1.000
_cell.length_c   1.000
_cell.angle_alpha   90.00
_cell.angle_beta   90.00
_cell.angle_gamma   90.00
#
_symmetry.space_group_name_H-M   'P 1'
#
loop_
_entity.id
_entity.type
_entity.pdbx_description
1 polymer ?
#
loop_
_entity_poly.entity_id
_entity_poly.type
_entity_poly.pdbx_seq_one_letter_code
_entity_poly.pdbx_strand_id
1 'polypeptide(L)'
;MYSPHDPYVRVRGAREHNLKGVDVDVPRDVLAVFTGVSGSGKSSLAFGTIYAEAQRRYFESVAPYARRLIHQVGAPKVGEVTGLPPAVSLQQRRSAPTARSSVGTVTNLSNSLRMLFSRAGDYPPGADRLDSDAFSPNTAAGACPECHGLGQVHGTTEESLVPDPALSIREGAIAAWPGAWQGKNLRDILDTLGYDVDRPWRELPAEQREWILFTDEQPVVTVHPVRDADRIQRPYQGTYMSARRYVLKTFSDTKSPTLRAKAERFLTSAPCPACGGTRLRPEALAVTFDGRTIAELAALPLGDLARLPEGGTEAARVLVADLRSRIAPVVELGLGYLSLARSTPTLSAGELQRLRLATQLRSGLFGVVYVLDEPSAGLHPADTEALLTVLDRLKAAGNSVFVVEHHLDVVRGADWLVDVGPGAGEHGGRVLYSGPPAELASVEESATAAFLFDESPGPARETRTPRGWLRVGPVTRHNLRAVTAEFPLGAFTAVTGVSGSGKSTLIGELTEDLAEVDRLVRVDQKPIGRTPRSNLATYTGLFDVVRKVFAATEEARARGYGVGRFSFNVAGGRCETCQGEGFVSVELLFLPSTYAPCPDCGGARYNPETLRVTYRGRNIAEVLGLTVEAAAEFFADIPAAARSLGALLDVGLGYLRLGQPATELSGGEAQRIKLASELQRGRRGHTLYLLDEPTTGLHPADVEVLLERLHGLVDTGHTVVVVEHDMTVVAGADWVVDLGPGGGDRGGRIVAAGPPERVARAEGGATAPYLARVLP
;
A
#
# COMPACT_ATOMS: atom_id res chain seq x y z
N MET A 1 -17.01 -45.31 -12.11
CA MET A 1 -18.08 -44.47 -11.54
C MET A 1 -17.78 -43.05 -12.00
N TYR A 2 -18.52 -42.51 -12.97
CA TYR A 2 -18.28 -41.19 -13.55
C TYR A 2 -18.59 -40.10 -12.50
N SER A 3 -17.63 -39.22 -12.20
CA SER A 3 -17.90 -38.03 -11.38
C SER A 3 -18.77 -37.08 -12.19
N PRO A 4 -19.95 -36.65 -11.70
CA PRO A 4 -20.87 -35.76 -12.44
C PRO A 4 -20.35 -34.32 -12.59
N HIS A 5 -19.19 -33.99 -12.02
CA HIS A 5 -18.65 -32.64 -12.00
C HIS A 5 -17.38 -32.56 -12.81
N ASP A 6 -17.39 -31.66 -13.79
CA ASP A 6 -16.23 -31.28 -14.60
C ASP A 6 -15.01 -30.99 -13.70
N PRO A 7 -13.92 -31.78 -13.74
CA PRO A 7 -12.82 -31.63 -12.79
C PRO A 7 -11.94 -30.39 -13.05
N TYR A 8 -12.21 -29.64 -14.13
CA TYR A 8 -11.41 -28.48 -14.52
C TYR A 8 -12.24 -27.20 -14.51
N VAL A 9 -11.58 -26.09 -14.17
CA VAL A 9 -11.98 -24.77 -14.62
C VAL A 9 -11.39 -24.59 -16.02
N ARG A 10 -12.24 -24.53 -17.04
CA ARG A 10 -11.81 -24.32 -18.43
C ARG A 10 -12.12 -22.91 -18.87
N VAL A 11 -11.09 -22.18 -19.28
CA VAL A 11 -11.21 -20.83 -19.83
C VAL A 11 -10.99 -20.92 -21.33
N ARG A 12 -11.87 -20.29 -22.11
CA ARG A 12 -11.78 -20.25 -23.57
C ARG A 12 -11.86 -18.84 -24.13
N GLY A 13 -10.91 -18.48 -24.98
CA GLY A 13 -10.85 -17.22 -25.71
C GLY A 13 -10.72 -15.98 -24.82
N ALA A 14 -9.94 -16.06 -23.74
CA ALA A 14 -9.72 -14.93 -22.83
C ALA A 14 -8.87 -13.81 -23.48
N ARG A 15 -9.36 -12.57 -23.41
CA ARG A 15 -8.81 -11.37 -24.04
C ARG A 15 -8.78 -10.17 -23.10
N GLU A 16 -8.84 -10.42 -21.79
CA GLU A 16 -8.76 -9.37 -20.79
C GLU A 16 -7.37 -8.72 -20.82
N HIS A 17 -7.33 -7.38 -20.85
CA HIS A 17 -6.11 -6.58 -21.04
C HIS A 17 -5.24 -7.02 -22.24
N ASN A 18 -4.10 -7.67 -21.98
CA ASN A 18 -3.12 -8.10 -22.97
C ASN A 18 -3.22 -9.58 -23.34
N LEU A 19 -4.19 -10.34 -22.81
CA LEU A 19 -4.38 -11.74 -23.16
C LEU A 19 -4.76 -11.91 -24.65
N LYS A 20 -4.10 -12.85 -25.33
CA LYS A 20 -4.18 -13.06 -26.79
C LYS A 20 -5.17 -14.16 -27.18
N GLY A 21 -6.38 -14.13 -26.63
CA GLY A 21 -7.40 -15.16 -26.90
C GLY A 21 -7.04 -16.51 -26.27
N VAL A 22 -6.61 -16.47 -25.02
CA VAL A 22 -6.03 -17.61 -24.30
C VAL A 22 -7.09 -18.67 -23.97
N ASP A 23 -6.72 -19.93 -24.22
CA ASP A 23 -7.42 -21.12 -23.73
C ASP A 23 -6.55 -21.79 -22.66
N VAL A 24 -7.14 -22.14 -21.52
CA VAL A 24 -6.43 -22.86 -20.45
C VAL A 24 -7.37 -23.77 -19.66
N ASP A 25 -6.86 -24.93 -19.27
CA ASP A 25 -7.52 -25.87 -18.37
C ASP A 25 -6.73 -25.93 -17.06
N VAL A 26 -7.41 -25.65 -15.95
CA VAL A 26 -6.83 -25.70 -14.61
C VAL A 26 -7.65 -26.66 -13.76
N PRO A 27 -7.06 -27.70 -13.16
CA PRO A 27 -7.82 -28.63 -12.33
C PRO A 27 -8.41 -27.93 -11.11
N ARG A 28 -9.50 -28.49 -10.59
CA ARG A 28 -10.07 -28.12 -9.28
C ARG A 28 -9.44 -28.96 -8.19
N ASP A 29 -9.65 -28.52 -6.96
CA ASP A 29 -9.23 -29.21 -5.73
C ASP A 29 -7.70 -29.37 -5.63
N VAL A 30 -6.97 -28.45 -6.26
CA VAL A 30 -5.52 -28.37 -6.29
C VAL A 30 -5.02 -26.99 -5.84
N LEU A 31 -3.75 -26.92 -5.48
CA LEU A 31 -2.96 -25.70 -5.45
C LEU A 31 -2.40 -25.44 -6.86
N ALA A 32 -3.04 -24.52 -7.60
CA ALA A 32 -2.58 -24.08 -8.90
C ALA A 32 -1.88 -22.73 -8.79
N VAL A 33 -0.65 -22.63 -9.28
CA VAL A 33 0.14 -21.40 -9.30
C VAL A 33 0.15 -20.80 -10.71
N PHE A 34 -0.05 -19.49 -10.82
CA PHE A 34 0.04 -18.70 -12.04
C PHE A 34 1.33 -17.88 -11.98
N THR A 35 2.26 -18.17 -12.88
CA THR A 35 3.60 -17.56 -12.94
C THR A 35 3.84 -16.85 -14.28
N GLY A 36 4.97 -16.17 -14.39
CA GLY A 36 5.41 -15.38 -15.54
C GLY A 36 5.95 -14.01 -15.11
N VAL A 37 6.62 -13.28 -16.00
CA VAL A 37 7.22 -11.97 -15.68
C VAL A 37 6.17 -10.89 -15.33
N SER A 38 6.60 -9.80 -14.68
CA SER A 38 5.71 -8.68 -14.37
C SER A 38 5.04 -8.14 -15.64
N GLY A 39 3.70 -8.02 -15.65
CA GLY A 39 2.95 -7.58 -16.83
C GLY A 39 2.70 -8.66 -17.89
N SER A 40 3.05 -9.93 -17.65
CA SER A 40 2.85 -11.00 -18.64
C SER A 40 1.40 -11.35 -18.93
N GLY A 41 0.48 -11.11 -17.98
CA GLY A 41 -0.95 -11.43 -18.09
C GLY A 41 -1.48 -12.37 -17.01
N LYS A 42 -0.64 -12.84 -16.09
CA LYS A 42 -1.01 -13.69 -14.93
C LYS A 42 -2.23 -13.18 -14.15
N SER A 43 -2.22 -11.92 -13.73
CA SER A 43 -3.32 -11.32 -12.96
C SER A 43 -4.55 -11.03 -13.84
N SER A 44 -4.35 -10.74 -15.13
CA SER A 44 -5.45 -10.61 -16.11
C SER A 44 -6.21 -11.93 -16.27
N LEU A 45 -5.50 -13.07 -16.21
CA LEU A 45 -6.10 -14.40 -16.29
C LEU A 45 -6.77 -14.80 -14.95
N ALA A 46 -6.01 -14.80 -13.85
CA ALA A 46 -6.52 -15.25 -12.56
C ALA A 46 -7.59 -14.32 -11.97
N PHE A 47 -7.34 -13.00 -11.95
CA PHE A 47 -8.27 -12.03 -11.37
C PHE A 47 -9.20 -11.39 -12.38
N GLY A 48 -8.64 -10.89 -13.49
CA GLY A 48 -9.39 -10.18 -14.53
C GLY A 48 -10.37 -11.08 -15.28
N THR A 49 -10.10 -12.39 -15.35
CA THR A 49 -10.94 -13.35 -16.07
C THR A 49 -11.62 -14.31 -15.11
N ILE A 50 -10.88 -15.20 -14.43
CA ILE A 50 -11.45 -16.29 -13.62
C ILE A 50 -12.25 -15.74 -12.43
N TYR A 51 -11.62 -14.96 -11.56
CA TYR A 51 -12.30 -14.39 -10.39
C TYR A 51 -13.43 -13.44 -10.78
N ALA A 52 -13.20 -12.54 -11.74
CA ALA A 52 -14.19 -11.58 -12.20
C ALA A 52 -15.45 -12.29 -12.75
N GLU A 53 -15.27 -13.35 -13.54
CA GLU A 53 -16.39 -14.12 -14.09
C GLU A 53 -17.14 -14.91 -13.01
N ALA A 54 -16.44 -15.51 -12.05
CA ALA A 54 -17.07 -16.18 -10.91
C ALA A 54 -17.90 -15.18 -10.08
N GLN A 55 -17.33 -14.01 -9.79
CA GLN A 55 -17.99 -12.94 -9.05
C GLN A 55 -19.25 -12.45 -9.79
N ARG A 56 -19.14 -12.19 -11.11
CA ARG A 56 -20.26 -11.77 -11.96
C ARG A 56 -21.42 -12.78 -11.91
N ARG A 57 -21.15 -14.05 -12.22
CA ARG A 57 -22.16 -15.12 -12.24
C ARG A 57 -22.86 -15.28 -10.89
N TYR A 58 -22.08 -15.22 -9.81
CA TYR A 58 -22.63 -15.34 -8.46
C TYR A 58 -23.58 -14.17 -8.13
N PHE A 59 -23.17 -12.92 -8.34
CA PHE A 59 -24.02 -11.78 -8.01
C PHE A 59 -25.24 -11.64 -8.93
N GLU A 60 -25.11 -11.95 -10.22
CA GLU A 60 -26.25 -11.96 -11.15
C GLU A 60 -27.33 -12.99 -10.73
N SER A 61 -26.92 -14.04 -10.03
CA SER A 61 -27.79 -15.10 -9.51
C SER A 61 -28.38 -14.77 -8.14
N VAL A 62 -27.59 -14.19 -7.23
CA VAL A 62 -27.99 -13.97 -5.82
C VAL A 62 -28.76 -12.67 -5.61
N ALA A 63 -28.45 -11.61 -6.37
CA ALA A 63 -29.01 -10.28 -6.14
C ALA A 63 -29.49 -9.65 -7.46
N PRO A 64 -30.80 -9.75 -7.79
CA PRO A 64 -31.35 -9.18 -9.02
C PRO A 64 -31.08 -7.67 -9.19
N TYR A 65 -31.02 -6.90 -8.10
CA TYR A 65 -30.68 -5.47 -8.13
C TYR A 65 -29.20 -5.21 -8.47
N ALA A 66 -28.30 -6.15 -8.16
CA ALA A 66 -26.87 -6.02 -8.43
C ALA A 66 -26.57 -6.08 -9.94
N ARG A 67 -27.47 -6.66 -10.74
CA ARG A 67 -27.32 -6.74 -12.21
C ARG A 67 -27.08 -5.37 -12.84
N ARG A 68 -27.87 -4.35 -12.46
CA ARG A 68 -27.72 -2.98 -13.00
C ARG A 68 -26.38 -2.34 -12.62
N LEU A 69 -25.87 -2.63 -11.42
CA LEU A 69 -24.60 -2.10 -10.94
C LEU A 69 -23.39 -2.79 -11.58
N ILE A 70 -23.47 -4.11 -11.79
CA ILE A 70 -22.41 -4.90 -12.41
C ILE A 70 -22.24 -4.55 -13.90
N HIS A 71 -23.34 -4.26 -14.61
CA HIS A 71 -23.25 -3.78 -16.00
C HIS A 71 -22.45 -2.49 -16.16
N GLN A 72 -22.39 -1.63 -15.13
CA GLN A 72 -21.58 -0.40 -15.17
C GLN A 72 -20.08 -0.66 -15.01
N VAL A 73 -19.70 -1.76 -14.33
CA VAL A 73 -18.30 -2.18 -14.15
C VAL A 73 -17.75 -2.85 -15.42
N GLY A 74 -18.62 -3.50 -16.20
CA GLY A 74 -18.26 -4.23 -17.41
C GLY A 74 -18.06 -5.73 -17.17
N ALA A 75 -18.26 -6.53 -18.20
CA ALA A 75 -18.01 -7.97 -18.16
C ALA A 75 -16.57 -8.28 -18.59
N PRO A 76 -15.93 -9.33 -18.02
CA PRO A 76 -14.62 -9.76 -18.46
C PRO A 76 -14.66 -10.20 -19.93
N LYS A 77 -13.60 -9.88 -20.68
CA LYS A 77 -13.48 -10.22 -22.10
C LYS A 77 -13.05 -11.67 -22.26
N VAL A 78 -14.00 -12.59 -22.20
CA VAL A 78 -13.77 -14.03 -22.37
C VAL A 78 -14.88 -14.66 -23.19
N GLY A 79 -14.55 -15.68 -23.99
CA GLY A 79 -15.54 -16.40 -24.79
C GLY A 79 -16.42 -17.29 -23.92
N GLU A 80 -15.80 -18.23 -23.20
CA GLU A 80 -16.50 -19.15 -22.32
C GLU A 80 -15.65 -19.50 -21.09
N VAL A 81 -16.30 -19.71 -19.95
CA VAL A 81 -15.67 -20.35 -18.79
C VAL A 81 -16.58 -21.45 -18.26
N THR A 82 -16.12 -22.69 -18.21
CA THR A 82 -16.88 -23.85 -17.68
C THR A 82 -16.21 -24.44 -16.44
N GLY A 83 -17.00 -25.18 -15.66
CA GLY A 83 -16.53 -25.81 -14.41
C GLY A 83 -16.18 -24.84 -13.27
N LEU A 84 -16.43 -23.53 -13.40
CA LEU A 84 -16.06 -22.48 -12.45
C LEU A 84 -16.97 -22.42 -11.21
N PRO A 85 -16.48 -22.76 -10.00
CA PRO A 85 -17.19 -22.55 -8.74
C PRO A 85 -17.27 -21.06 -8.33
N PRO A 86 -18.05 -20.72 -7.28
CA PRO A 86 -17.94 -19.42 -6.63
C PRO A 86 -16.50 -19.15 -6.17
N ALA A 87 -16.05 -17.89 -6.28
CA ALA A 87 -14.68 -17.52 -5.97
C ALA A 87 -14.57 -16.47 -4.86
N VAL A 88 -13.52 -16.61 -4.05
CA VAL A 88 -13.15 -15.67 -2.98
C VAL A 88 -11.77 -15.12 -3.28
N SER A 89 -11.65 -13.80 -3.46
CA SER A 89 -10.35 -13.16 -3.68
C SER A 89 -9.72 -12.70 -2.37
N LEU A 90 -8.42 -12.97 -2.23
CA LEU A 90 -7.58 -12.35 -1.21
C LEU A 90 -6.55 -11.43 -1.90
N GLN A 91 -7.02 -10.27 -2.37
CA GLN A 91 -6.17 -9.25 -2.98
C GLN A 91 -5.59 -8.28 -1.93
N GLN A 92 -4.37 -7.80 -2.18
CA GLN A 92 -3.72 -6.77 -1.36
C GLN A 92 -4.48 -5.44 -1.35
N ARG A 93 -5.30 -5.14 -2.38
CA ARG A 93 -5.68 -3.75 -2.72
C ARG A 93 -7.08 -3.29 -2.32
N ARG A 94 -7.97 -4.17 -1.88
CA ARG A 94 -9.42 -3.85 -1.89
C ARG A 94 -9.97 -2.96 -0.77
N SER A 95 -9.18 -2.49 0.18
CA SER A 95 -9.67 -1.47 1.14
C SER A 95 -8.52 -0.70 1.79
N ALA A 96 -8.60 0.63 1.80
CA ALA A 96 -7.74 1.44 2.65
C ALA A 96 -8.04 1.07 4.12
N PRO A 97 -7.03 0.63 4.89
CA PRO A 97 -7.20 0.39 6.31
C PRO A 97 -7.77 1.64 6.99
N THR A 98 -8.73 1.47 7.89
CA THR A 98 -9.27 2.59 8.68
C THR A 98 -8.77 2.49 10.12
N ALA A 99 -8.59 3.63 10.78
CA ALA A 99 -8.14 3.68 12.17
C ALA A 99 -9.06 2.91 13.15
N ARG A 100 -10.32 2.65 12.75
CA ARG A 100 -11.30 1.89 13.55
C ARG A 100 -11.17 0.37 13.41
N SER A 101 -10.50 -0.12 12.37
CA SER A 101 -10.26 -1.56 12.17
C SER A 101 -8.94 -1.97 12.82
N SER A 102 -8.94 -3.10 13.53
CA SER A 102 -7.77 -3.70 14.19
C SER A 102 -7.54 -5.14 13.74
N VAL A 103 -6.42 -5.74 14.17
CA VAL A 103 -6.15 -7.17 13.97
C VAL A 103 -7.31 -8.02 14.47
N GLY A 104 -7.85 -7.69 15.65
CA GLY A 104 -8.96 -8.44 16.25
C GLY A 104 -10.28 -8.34 15.48
N THR A 105 -10.53 -7.24 14.76
CA THR A 105 -11.71 -7.13 13.89
C THR A 105 -11.53 -7.88 12.57
N VAL A 106 -10.35 -7.81 11.96
CA VAL A 106 -10.04 -8.52 10.69
C VAL A 106 -10.08 -10.04 10.86
N THR A 107 -9.67 -10.53 12.02
CA THR A 107 -9.63 -11.96 12.37
C THR A 107 -10.90 -12.47 13.04
N ASN A 108 -11.86 -11.58 13.33
CA ASN A 108 -13.05 -11.86 14.14
C ASN A 108 -12.74 -12.35 15.57
N LEU A 109 -11.47 -12.34 16.02
CA LEU A 109 -11.05 -12.76 17.35
C LEU A 109 -11.60 -11.84 18.45
N SER A 110 -11.80 -10.55 18.14
CA SER A 110 -12.43 -9.62 19.08
C SER A 110 -13.84 -10.05 19.47
N ASN A 111 -14.58 -10.76 18.61
CA ASN A 111 -15.92 -11.23 18.94
C ASN A 111 -15.88 -12.35 19.98
N SER A 112 -15.02 -13.34 19.80
CA SER A 112 -14.83 -14.42 20.77
C SER A 112 -14.37 -13.87 22.13
N LEU A 113 -13.45 -12.90 22.15
CA LEU A 113 -13.00 -12.27 23.39
C LEU A 113 -14.13 -11.47 24.08
N ARG A 114 -14.93 -10.70 23.34
CA ARG A 114 -16.08 -9.97 23.90
C ARG A 114 -17.14 -10.91 24.49
N MET A 115 -17.38 -12.04 23.82
CA MET A 115 -18.28 -13.08 24.33
C MET A 115 -17.74 -13.71 25.62
N LEU A 116 -16.43 -13.95 25.71
CA LEU A 116 -15.79 -14.47 26.92
C LEU A 116 -16.04 -13.55 28.12
N PHE A 117 -15.81 -12.24 27.98
CA PHE A 117 -16.06 -11.28 29.07
C PHE A 117 -17.55 -11.19 29.45
N SER A 118 -18.45 -11.10 28.47
CA SER A 118 -19.90 -11.03 28.73
C SER A 118 -20.43 -12.27 29.46
N ARG A 119 -19.88 -13.45 29.14
CA ARG A 119 -20.44 -14.73 29.60
C ARG A 119 -19.71 -15.34 30.79
N ALA A 120 -18.42 -15.12 30.91
CA ALA A 120 -17.56 -15.76 31.90
C ALA A 120 -16.56 -14.81 32.59
N GLY A 121 -16.66 -13.50 32.36
CA GLY A 121 -15.88 -12.52 33.11
C GLY A 121 -16.34 -12.41 34.56
N ASP A 122 -15.42 -12.02 35.43
CA ASP A 122 -15.63 -11.68 36.82
C ASP A 122 -16.16 -10.24 36.93
N TYR A 123 -17.41 -10.10 37.35
CA TYR A 123 -18.10 -8.82 37.50
C TYR A 123 -17.93 -8.29 38.94
N PRO A 124 -17.80 -6.96 39.13
CA PRO A 124 -17.87 -6.36 40.46
C PRO A 124 -19.20 -6.71 41.17
N PRO A 125 -19.19 -6.87 42.51
CA PRO A 125 -20.41 -7.16 43.26
C PRO A 125 -21.50 -6.11 43.00
N GLY A 126 -22.70 -6.58 42.64
CA GLY A 126 -23.85 -5.71 42.37
C GLY A 126 -23.85 -5.02 41.00
N ALA A 127 -22.86 -5.29 40.13
CA ALA A 127 -22.87 -4.80 38.75
C ALA A 127 -23.86 -5.58 37.88
N ASP A 128 -24.55 -4.87 36.99
CA ASP A 128 -25.39 -5.49 35.98
C ASP A 128 -24.56 -6.25 34.96
N ARG A 129 -25.15 -7.32 34.43
CA ARG A 129 -24.50 -8.10 33.38
C ARG A 129 -24.46 -7.31 32.07
N LEU A 130 -23.28 -7.27 31.46
CA LEU A 130 -23.05 -6.58 30.21
C LEU A 130 -23.10 -7.56 29.02
N ASP A 131 -23.79 -7.18 27.95
CA ASP A 131 -23.74 -7.89 26.67
C ASP A 131 -22.40 -7.69 25.96
N SER A 132 -22.09 -8.56 24.98
CA SER A 132 -20.82 -8.53 24.24
C SER A 132 -20.56 -7.20 23.52
N ASP A 133 -21.61 -6.43 23.21
CA ASP A 133 -21.46 -5.13 22.56
C ASP A 133 -20.95 -4.04 23.50
N ALA A 134 -21.15 -4.16 24.81
CA ALA A 134 -20.55 -3.24 25.79
C ALA A 134 -19.02 -3.38 25.87
N PHE A 135 -18.47 -4.49 25.37
CA PHE A 135 -17.04 -4.73 25.31
C PHE A 135 -16.41 -4.36 23.95
N SER A 136 -17.14 -3.63 23.10
CA SER A 136 -16.65 -3.21 21.78
C SER A 136 -16.33 -1.72 21.74
N PRO A 137 -15.15 -1.31 21.26
CA PRO A 137 -14.86 0.11 21.04
C PRO A 137 -15.57 0.66 19.79
N ASN A 138 -16.28 -0.18 19.03
CA ASN A 138 -16.96 0.21 17.79
C ASN A 138 -18.48 0.33 17.93
N THR A 139 -19.02 0.15 19.15
CA THR A 139 -20.45 0.29 19.47
C THR A 139 -20.65 1.48 20.40
N ALA A 140 -21.82 2.13 20.34
CA ALA A 140 -22.15 3.22 21.27
C ALA A 140 -22.21 2.73 22.74
N ALA A 141 -22.58 1.46 22.94
CA ALA A 141 -22.67 0.81 24.24
C ALA A 141 -21.30 0.62 24.90
N GLY A 142 -20.25 0.29 24.15
CA GLY A 142 -18.94 -0.01 24.71
C GLY A 142 -17.87 1.07 24.54
N ALA A 143 -18.00 1.92 23.52
CA ALA A 143 -17.03 2.95 23.22
C ALA A 143 -16.92 4.01 24.32
N CYS A 144 -15.69 4.40 24.66
CA CYS A 144 -15.44 5.59 25.47
C CYS A 144 -16.13 6.81 24.84
N PRO A 145 -16.95 7.58 25.59
CA PRO A 145 -17.74 8.67 25.04
C PRO A 145 -16.90 9.88 24.61
N GLU A 146 -15.71 10.08 25.19
CA GLU A 146 -14.83 11.21 24.87
C GLU A 146 -14.13 11.01 23.52
N CYS A 147 -13.45 9.88 23.35
CA CYS A 147 -12.73 9.59 22.09
C CYS A 147 -13.56 8.79 21.08
N HIS A 148 -14.83 8.52 21.37
CA HIS A 148 -15.72 7.67 20.56
C HIS A 148 -15.08 6.33 20.15
N GLY A 149 -14.37 5.70 21.09
CA GLY A 149 -13.71 4.40 20.87
C GLY A 149 -12.43 4.43 20.01
N LEU A 150 -11.87 5.61 19.71
CA LEU A 150 -10.58 5.74 19.02
C LEU A 150 -9.39 5.46 19.95
N GLY A 151 -9.50 5.80 21.23
CA GLY A 151 -8.44 5.67 22.25
C GLY A 151 -7.42 6.81 22.20
N GLN A 152 -7.50 7.69 21.22
CA GLN A 152 -6.69 8.88 21.14
C GLN A 152 -7.60 10.08 20.96
N VAL A 153 -7.15 11.22 21.50
CA VAL A 153 -7.72 12.52 21.21
C VAL A 153 -6.72 13.26 20.34
N HIS A 154 -7.24 13.86 19.27
CA HIS A 154 -6.44 14.72 18.40
C HIS A 154 -6.63 16.16 18.85
N GLY A 155 -5.53 16.79 19.26
CA GLY A 155 -5.47 18.18 19.67
C GLY A 155 -4.53 18.99 18.80
N THR A 156 -4.49 20.29 19.04
CA THR A 156 -3.56 21.22 18.39
C THR A 156 -2.86 22.02 19.48
N THR A 157 -1.57 22.30 19.34
CA THR A 157 -0.80 23.20 20.22
C THR A 157 -0.43 24.48 19.47
N GLU A 158 -0.06 25.55 20.19
CA GLU A 158 0.41 26.79 19.55
C GLU A 158 1.60 26.51 18.63
N GLU A 159 2.59 25.77 19.12
CA GLU A 159 3.78 25.37 18.35
C GLU A 159 3.43 24.59 17.08
N SER A 160 2.44 23.69 17.15
CA SER A 160 2.00 22.96 15.96
C SER A 160 1.34 23.91 14.94
N LEU A 161 0.51 24.85 15.40
CA LEU A 161 -0.25 25.74 14.52
C LEU A 161 0.60 26.89 13.96
N VAL A 162 1.63 27.30 14.70
CA VAL A 162 2.55 28.41 14.42
C VAL A 162 4.01 27.94 14.58
N PRO A 163 4.58 27.26 13.56
CA PRO A 163 5.94 26.72 13.64
C PRO A 163 7.04 27.80 13.72
N ASP A 164 6.78 28.97 13.11
CA ASP A 164 7.69 30.11 13.15
C ASP A 164 7.01 31.33 13.79
N PRO A 165 7.21 31.57 15.09
CA PRO A 165 6.59 32.67 15.81
C PRO A 165 7.30 34.02 15.55
N ALA A 166 8.35 34.06 14.72
CA ALA A 166 8.99 35.31 14.30
C ALA A 166 8.21 36.04 13.19
N LEU A 167 7.38 35.32 12.45
CA LEU A 167 6.55 35.87 11.38
C LEU A 167 5.32 36.58 11.96
N SER A 168 4.79 37.55 11.22
CA SER A 168 3.46 38.14 11.45
C SER A 168 2.33 37.27 10.88
N ILE A 169 1.08 37.55 11.25
CA ILE A 169 -0.09 36.86 10.66
C ILE A 169 -0.17 37.12 9.15
N ARG A 170 0.22 38.32 8.70
CA ARG A 170 0.23 38.69 7.27
C ARG A 170 1.27 37.90 6.46
N GLU A 171 2.44 37.64 7.05
CA GLU A 171 3.52 36.84 6.48
C GLU A 171 3.26 35.33 6.55
N GLY A 172 2.23 34.92 7.29
CA GLY A 172 1.77 33.54 7.34
C GLY A 172 2.23 32.76 8.57
N ALA A 173 2.42 33.41 9.72
CA ALA A 173 2.75 32.74 10.99
C ALA A 173 1.83 31.55 11.29
N ILE A 174 0.52 31.70 11.07
CA ILE A 174 -0.47 30.63 11.27
C ILE A 174 -0.44 29.66 10.07
N ALA A 175 0.54 28.76 10.06
CA ALA A 175 0.75 27.78 8.99
C ALA A 175 -0.43 26.82 8.79
N ALA A 176 -1.23 26.62 9.85
CA ALA A 176 -2.38 25.72 9.86
C ALA A 176 -3.58 26.21 9.05
N TRP A 177 -3.64 27.51 8.73
CA TRP A 177 -4.77 28.08 7.99
C TRP A 177 -4.84 27.64 6.52
N PRO A 178 -6.02 27.74 5.90
CA PRO A 178 -6.19 27.42 4.49
C PRO A 178 -5.33 28.34 3.61
N GLY A 179 -4.88 27.81 2.46
CA GLY A 179 -4.17 28.62 1.48
C GLY A 179 -5.11 29.52 0.66
N ALA A 180 -4.51 30.30 -0.24
CA ALA A 180 -5.22 31.13 -1.22
C ALA A 180 -6.23 32.10 -0.57
N TRP A 181 -7.44 32.21 -1.13
CA TRP A 181 -8.42 33.21 -0.73
C TRP A 181 -8.93 33.03 0.72
N GLN A 182 -9.10 31.79 1.19
CA GLN A 182 -9.65 31.51 2.51
C GLN A 182 -8.71 31.94 3.65
N GLY A 183 -7.39 31.76 3.49
CA GLY A 183 -6.42 32.25 4.47
C GLY A 183 -6.34 33.78 4.50
N LYS A 184 -6.42 34.42 3.31
CA LYS A 184 -6.53 35.88 3.23
C LYS A 184 -7.79 36.38 3.93
N ASN A 185 -8.92 35.71 3.72
CA ASN A 185 -10.19 36.05 4.34
C ASN A 185 -10.13 36.06 5.88
N LEU A 186 -9.58 35.01 6.49
CA LEU A 186 -9.44 34.94 7.95
C LEU A 186 -8.55 36.05 8.52
N ARG A 187 -7.50 36.41 7.79
CA ARG A 187 -6.63 37.56 8.12
C ARG A 187 -7.37 38.89 8.01
N ASP A 188 -8.10 39.13 6.93
CA ASP A 188 -8.88 40.37 6.74
C ASP A 188 -9.97 40.51 7.83
N ILE A 189 -10.52 39.38 8.31
CA ILE A 189 -11.45 39.35 9.45
C ILE A 189 -10.76 39.77 10.75
N LEU A 190 -9.57 39.25 11.05
CA LEU A 190 -8.82 39.65 12.25
C LEU A 190 -8.46 41.14 12.24
N ASP A 191 -8.04 41.65 11.08
CA ASP A 191 -7.76 43.08 10.90
C ASP A 191 -9.01 43.94 11.16
N THR A 192 -10.18 43.50 10.65
CA THR A 192 -11.48 44.15 10.91
C THR A 192 -11.89 44.10 12.39
N LEU A 193 -11.52 43.03 13.10
CA LEU A 193 -11.75 42.86 14.53
C LEU A 193 -10.76 43.66 15.40
N GLY A 194 -9.78 44.35 14.79
CA GLY A 194 -8.82 45.20 15.48
C GLY A 194 -7.57 44.49 15.99
N TYR A 195 -7.27 43.28 15.50
CA TYR A 195 -6.02 42.59 15.81
C TYR A 195 -4.88 43.11 14.92
N ASP A 196 -3.70 43.30 15.51
CA ASP A 196 -2.49 43.73 14.79
C ASP A 196 -1.88 42.56 14.00
N VAL A 197 -2.27 42.44 12.73
CA VAL A 197 -1.85 41.31 11.86
C VAL A 197 -0.44 41.46 11.29
N ASP A 198 0.21 42.61 11.49
CA ASP A 198 1.53 42.95 10.96
C ASP A 198 2.64 42.81 12.02
N ARG A 199 2.28 42.67 13.30
CA ARG A 199 3.21 42.38 14.38
C ARG A 199 3.71 40.92 14.34
N PRO A 200 5.01 40.66 14.64
CA PRO A 200 5.50 39.29 14.86
C PRO A 200 4.65 38.54 15.88
N TRP A 201 4.33 37.28 15.59
CA TRP A 201 3.40 36.48 16.40
C TRP A 201 3.80 36.44 17.88
N ARG A 202 5.08 36.20 18.19
CA ARG A 202 5.60 36.14 19.56
C ARG A 202 5.39 37.44 20.37
N GLU A 203 5.17 38.56 19.71
CA GLU A 203 4.97 39.88 20.33
C GLU A 203 3.49 40.23 20.57
N LEU A 204 2.57 39.37 20.10
CA LEU A 204 1.15 39.50 20.42
C LEU A 204 0.86 39.09 21.87
N PRO A 205 -0.07 39.78 22.56
CA PRO A 205 -0.54 39.37 23.89
C PRO A 205 -1.01 37.91 23.90
N ALA A 206 -0.72 37.19 24.97
CA ALA A 206 -1.07 35.76 25.09
C ALA A 206 -2.59 35.52 24.93
N GLU A 207 -3.44 36.38 25.49
CA GLU A 207 -4.90 36.30 25.35
C GLU A 207 -5.36 36.42 23.89
N GLN A 208 -4.72 37.28 23.10
CA GLN A 208 -5.04 37.42 21.68
C GLN A 208 -4.61 36.17 20.89
N ARG A 209 -3.42 35.65 21.18
CA ARG A 209 -2.93 34.40 20.57
C ARG A 209 -3.84 33.22 20.89
N GLU A 210 -4.24 33.08 22.15
CA GLU A 210 -5.16 32.05 22.62
C GLU A 210 -6.52 32.13 21.90
N TRP A 211 -7.12 33.33 21.85
CA TRP A 211 -8.40 33.52 21.17
C TRP A 211 -8.30 33.23 19.68
N ILE A 212 -7.25 33.73 19.00
CA ILE A 212 -7.05 33.50 17.57
C ILE A 212 -6.93 31.99 17.26
N LEU A 213 -6.17 31.25 18.06
CA LEU A 213 -5.89 29.84 17.78
C LEU A 213 -7.00 28.88 18.23
N PHE A 214 -7.63 29.10 19.39
CA PHE A 214 -8.39 28.06 20.08
C PHE A 214 -9.85 28.38 20.37
N THR A 215 -10.33 29.61 20.16
CA THR A 215 -11.72 29.99 20.46
C THR A 215 -12.73 29.14 19.69
N ASP A 216 -13.87 28.87 20.34
CA ASP A 216 -15.05 28.27 19.71
C ASP A 216 -16.01 29.32 19.12
N GLU A 217 -15.74 30.60 19.36
CA GLU A 217 -16.50 31.72 18.80
C GLU A 217 -16.35 31.81 17.28
N GLN A 218 -17.42 32.26 16.61
CA GLN A 218 -17.47 32.43 15.15
C GLN A 218 -18.10 33.80 14.78
N PRO A 219 -17.48 34.92 15.16
CA PRO A 219 -18.01 36.23 14.83
C PRO A 219 -18.15 36.40 13.30
N VAL A 220 -19.24 37.04 12.90
CA VAL A 220 -19.48 37.44 11.51
C VAL A 220 -19.23 38.93 11.39
N VAL A 221 -18.31 39.31 10.52
CA VAL A 221 -17.94 40.72 10.32
C VAL A 221 -18.06 41.11 8.85
N THR A 222 -18.35 42.39 8.62
CA THR A 222 -18.33 42.96 7.26
C THR A 222 -16.89 43.26 6.88
N VAL A 223 -16.32 42.47 5.98
CA VAL A 223 -14.95 42.68 5.49
C VAL A 223 -14.97 43.58 4.26
N HIS A 224 -14.16 44.64 4.30
CA HIS A 224 -13.93 45.55 3.18
C HIS A 224 -12.55 45.25 2.55
N PRO A 225 -12.47 44.35 1.55
CA PRO A 225 -11.18 43.93 1.02
C PRO A 225 -10.48 45.08 0.29
N VAL A 226 -9.19 45.30 0.56
CA VAL A 226 -8.33 46.15 -0.28
C VAL A 226 -7.78 45.29 -1.42
N ARG A 227 -8.14 45.62 -2.66
CA ARG A 227 -7.69 44.94 -3.90
C ARG A 227 -7.08 45.95 -4.88
N ASP A 228 -6.35 45.47 -5.88
CA ASP A 228 -5.86 46.30 -6.99
C ASP A 228 -7.00 47.06 -7.71
N ALA A 229 -6.69 48.19 -8.33
CA ALA A 229 -7.65 49.15 -8.88
C ALA A 229 -8.60 48.57 -9.96
N ASP A 230 -8.25 47.42 -10.54
CA ASP A 230 -8.99 46.69 -11.58
C ASP A 230 -9.96 45.63 -11.03
N ARG A 231 -10.03 45.41 -9.71
CA ARG A 231 -10.87 44.37 -9.09
C ARG A 231 -12.08 44.93 -8.35
N ILE A 232 -13.20 44.22 -8.46
CA ILE A 232 -14.47 44.55 -7.78
C ILE A 232 -14.27 44.57 -6.25
N GLN A 233 -14.44 45.75 -5.65
CA GLN A 233 -14.31 46.05 -4.21
C GLN A 233 -15.65 45.91 -3.47
N ARG A 234 -16.30 44.75 -3.55
CA ARG A 234 -17.57 44.54 -2.82
C ARG A 234 -17.30 44.02 -1.40
N PRO A 235 -17.86 44.66 -0.36
CA PRO A 235 -17.82 44.10 0.97
C PRO A 235 -18.59 42.78 1.01
N TYR A 236 -18.18 41.90 1.90
CA TYR A 236 -18.83 40.62 2.11
C TYR A 236 -18.86 40.28 3.61
N GLN A 237 -19.81 39.42 4.00
CA GLN A 237 -19.87 38.91 5.37
C GLN A 237 -18.89 37.75 5.52
N GLY A 238 -17.84 37.95 6.32
CA GLY A 238 -16.85 36.94 6.65
C GLY A 238 -17.14 36.33 8.02
N THR A 239 -17.14 35.00 8.11
CA THR A 239 -17.28 34.29 9.39
C THR A 239 -15.90 33.84 9.86
N TYR A 240 -15.49 34.28 11.05
CA TYR A 240 -14.21 33.87 11.63
C TYR A 240 -14.22 32.38 11.98
N MET A 241 -13.04 31.76 11.86
CA MET A 241 -12.79 30.40 12.31
C MET A 241 -11.38 30.32 12.88
N SER A 242 -11.27 29.91 14.15
CA SER A 242 -9.98 29.69 14.81
C SER A 242 -9.17 28.61 14.09
N ALA A 243 -7.84 28.68 14.25
CA ALA A 243 -6.92 27.73 13.62
C ALA A 243 -7.22 26.28 14.05
N ARG A 244 -7.42 26.03 15.35
CA ARG A 244 -7.83 24.72 15.89
C ARG A 244 -9.10 24.21 15.23
N ARG A 245 -10.14 25.05 15.13
CA ARG A 245 -11.42 24.64 14.57
C ARG A 245 -11.32 24.32 13.09
N TYR A 246 -10.57 25.10 12.33
CA TYR A 246 -10.29 24.80 10.93
C TYR A 246 -9.59 23.45 10.76
N VAL A 247 -8.54 23.19 11.54
CA VAL A 247 -7.78 21.93 11.50
C VAL A 247 -8.67 20.74 11.85
N LEU A 248 -9.38 20.78 12.99
CA LEU A 248 -10.21 19.67 13.46
C LEU A 248 -11.39 19.38 12.51
N LYS A 249 -12.04 20.44 12.00
CA LYS A 249 -13.12 20.30 11.01
C LYS A 249 -12.60 19.72 9.70
N THR A 250 -11.46 20.23 9.21
CA THR A 250 -10.84 19.71 7.99
C THR A 250 -10.46 18.25 8.16
N PHE A 251 -9.86 17.87 9.29
CA PHE A 251 -9.48 16.49 9.58
C PHE A 251 -10.70 15.55 9.66
N SER A 252 -11.82 16.00 10.23
CA SER A 252 -13.01 15.18 10.43
C SER A 252 -13.87 15.06 9.16
N ASP A 253 -14.18 16.18 8.52
CA ASP A 253 -15.25 16.27 7.52
C ASP A 253 -14.76 16.12 6.08
N THR A 254 -13.47 16.35 5.82
CA THR A 254 -12.97 16.39 4.44
C THR A 254 -13.00 15.01 3.79
N LYS A 255 -13.46 14.97 2.53
CA LYS A 255 -13.32 13.80 1.64
C LYS A 255 -11.97 13.76 0.93
N SER A 256 -11.17 14.83 1.00
CA SER A 256 -9.86 14.94 0.33
C SER A 256 -8.74 14.39 1.21
N PRO A 257 -8.07 13.29 0.83
CA PRO A 257 -6.96 12.72 1.60
C PRO A 257 -5.80 13.70 1.77
N THR A 258 -5.53 14.53 0.76
CA THR A 258 -4.43 15.51 0.79
C THR A 258 -4.71 16.62 1.78
N LEU A 259 -5.95 17.13 1.84
CA LEU A 259 -6.34 18.13 2.83
C LEU A 259 -6.36 17.53 4.23
N ARG A 260 -6.83 16.28 4.38
CA ARG A 260 -6.77 15.54 5.65
C ARG A 260 -5.34 15.40 6.14
N ALA A 261 -4.43 14.93 5.28
CA ALA A 261 -3.00 14.79 5.60
C ALA A 261 -2.32 16.13 5.91
N LYS A 262 -2.75 17.23 5.26
CA LYS A 262 -2.26 18.57 5.60
C LYS A 262 -2.70 19.00 7.00
N ALA A 263 -3.98 18.80 7.33
CA ALA A 263 -4.51 19.10 8.67
C ALA A 263 -3.86 18.21 9.75
N GLU A 264 -3.62 16.95 9.44
CA GLU A 264 -3.00 15.97 10.35
C GLU A 264 -1.60 16.36 10.82
N ARG A 265 -0.83 17.12 10.01
CA ARG A 265 0.50 17.62 10.40
C ARG A 265 0.46 18.58 11.59
N PHE A 266 -0.69 19.22 11.82
CA PHE A 266 -0.90 20.16 12.91
C PHE A 266 -1.58 19.50 14.10
N LEU A 267 -1.89 18.20 14.02
CA LEU A 267 -2.50 17.45 15.09
C LEU A 267 -1.43 16.77 15.94
N THR A 268 -1.52 16.97 17.24
CA THR A 268 -0.87 16.12 18.22
C THR A 268 -1.86 15.05 18.66
N SER A 269 -1.40 13.81 18.69
CA SER A 269 -2.23 12.67 19.14
C SER A 269 -1.74 12.24 20.51
N ALA A 270 -2.64 12.24 21.49
CA ALA A 270 -2.36 11.77 22.84
C ALA A 270 -3.34 10.65 23.21
N PRO A 271 -2.96 9.72 24.11
CA PRO A 271 -3.93 8.81 24.71
C PRO A 271 -5.11 9.59 25.29
N CYS A 272 -6.32 9.12 25.05
CA CYS A 272 -7.53 9.77 25.56
C CYS A 272 -7.48 9.82 27.10
N PRO A 273 -7.66 11.00 27.72
CA PRO A 273 -7.52 11.14 29.17
C PRO A 273 -8.63 10.39 29.94
N ALA A 274 -9.87 10.31 29.43
CA ALA A 274 -10.93 9.57 30.13
C ALA A 274 -10.72 8.05 30.17
N CYS A 275 -10.10 7.46 29.14
CA CYS A 275 -9.93 6.00 29.07
C CYS A 275 -8.47 5.53 29.14
N GLY A 276 -7.49 6.45 29.24
CA GLY A 276 -6.07 6.12 29.17
C GLY A 276 -5.66 5.43 27.87
N GLY A 277 -6.46 5.57 26.80
CA GLY A 277 -6.26 4.87 25.53
C GLY A 277 -6.83 3.47 25.41
N THR A 278 -7.55 2.96 26.41
CA THR A 278 -8.20 1.63 26.38
C THR A 278 -9.41 1.56 25.45
N ARG A 279 -9.94 2.71 24.99
CA ARG A 279 -11.05 2.86 24.02
C ARG A 279 -12.43 2.49 24.55
N LEU A 280 -12.53 1.98 25.77
CA LEU A 280 -13.77 1.43 26.33
C LEU A 280 -14.29 2.30 27.48
N ARG A 281 -15.55 2.09 27.83
CA ARG A 281 -16.15 2.69 29.02
C ARG A 281 -15.66 2.03 30.32
N PRO A 282 -15.66 2.75 31.45
CA PRO A 282 -15.23 2.21 32.75
C PRO A 282 -15.98 0.93 33.16
N GLU A 283 -17.27 0.82 32.86
CA GLU A 283 -18.09 -0.34 33.23
C GLU A 283 -17.60 -1.63 32.57
N ALA A 284 -17.18 -1.55 31.30
CA ALA A 284 -16.61 -2.69 30.59
C ALA A 284 -15.19 -3.03 31.10
N LEU A 285 -14.42 -2.03 31.52
CA LEU A 285 -13.09 -2.20 32.10
C LEU A 285 -13.11 -2.73 33.53
N ALA A 286 -14.23 -2.57 34.23
CA ALA A 286 -14.40 -3.11 35.59
C ALA A 286 -14.60 -4.64 35.60
N VAL A 287 -14.96 -5.25 34.46
CA VAL A 287 -15.08 -6.70 34.31
C VAL A 287 -13.72 -7.27 33.94
N THR A 288 -13.32 -8.34 34.62
CA THR A 288 -12.01 -8.99 34.41
C THR A 288 -12.17 -10.44 34.00
N PHE A 289 -11.12 -11.02 33.43
CA PHE A 289 -10.98 -12.47 33.24
C PHE A 289 -9.54 -12.82 33.58
N ASP A 290 -9.34 -13.77 34.50
CA ASP A 290 -8.01 -14.11 35.03
C ASP A 290 -7.28 -12.86 35.59
N GLY A 291 -8.04 -12.00 36.29
CA GLY A 291 -7.54 -10.76 36.89
C GLY A 291 -7.18 -9.64 35.91
N ARG A 292 -7.46 -9.79 34.61
CA ARG A 292 -7.15 -8.79 33.58
C ARG A 292 -8.40 -8.27 32.89
N THR A 293 -8.40 -6.98 32.56
CA THR A 293 -9.45 -6.33 31.77
C THR A 293 -9.39 -6.78 30.31
N ILE A 294 -10.47 -6.57 29.55
CA ILE A 294 -10.49 -6.89 28.12
C ILE A 294 -9.45 -6.07 27.33
N ALA A 295 -9.19 -4.83 27.74
CA ALA A 295 -8.21 -3.97 27.09
C ALA A 295 -6.78 -4.49 27.27
N GLU A 296 -6.45 -4.98 28.47
CA GLU A 296 -5.16 -5.60 28.75
C GLU A 296 -4.97 -6.89 27.95
N LEU A 297 -6.00 -7.76 27.91
CA LEU A 297 -5.94 -8.98 27.11
C LEU A 297 -5.86 -8.70 25.60
N ALA A 298 -6.58 -7.70 25.11
CA ALA A 298 -6.51 -7.30 23.70
C ALA A 298 -5.16 -6.67 23.31
N ALA A 299 -4.39 -6.17 24.28
CA ALA A 299 -3.06 -5.61 24.07
C ALA A 299 -1.95 -6.67 24.06
N LEU A 300 -2.21 -7.88 24.58
CA LEU A 300 -1.23 -8.98 24.56
C LEU A 300 -0.89 -9.42 23.13
N PRO A 301 0.35 -9.88 22.89
CA PRO A 301 0.67 -10.66 21.71
C PRO A 301 -0.27 -11.87 21.61
N LEU A 302 -0.72 -12.19 20.39
CA LEU A 302 -1.60 -13.32 20.12
C LEU A 302 -1.02 -14.65 20.64
N GLY A 303 0.30 -14.83 20.57
CA GLY A 303 0.97 -16.01 21.13
C GLY A 303 0.79 -16.16 22.65
N ASP A 304 0.72 -15.05 23.38
CA ASP A 304 0.46 -15.04 24.83
C ASP A 304 -1.04 -15.15 25.13
N LEU A 305 -1.88 -14.50 24.31
CA LEU A 305 -3.33 -14.62 24.41
C LEU A 305 -3.80 -16.07 24.20
N ALA A 306 -3.13 -16.84 23.34
CA ALA A 306 -3.39 -18.27 23.15
C ALA A 306 -3.11 -19.12 24.42
N ARG A 307 -2.35 -18.59 25.39
CA ARG A 307 -2.01 -19.30 26.63
C ARG A 307 -2.98 -19.01 27.78
N LEU A 308 -4.01 -18.18 27.56
CA LEU A 308 -5.03 -17.89 28.56
C LEU A 308 -5.59 -19.19 29.17
N PRO A 309 -5.76 -19.27 30.50
CA PRO A 309 -6.36 -20.44 31.13
C PRO A 309 -7.81 -20.61 30.69
N GLU A 310 -8.30 -21.85 30.65
CA GLU A 310 -9.66 -22.16 30.19
C GLU A 310 -10.77 -21.68 31.15
N GLY A 311 -10.39 -21.16 32.33
CA GLY A 311 -11.31 -20.65 33.35
C GLY A 311 -12.10 -21.75 34.07
N GLY A 312 -12.84 -21.34 35.11
CA GLY A 312 -13.59 -22.27 35.97
C GLY A 312 -14.96 -22.70 35.43
N THR A 313 -15.53 -21.98 34.46
CA THR A 313 -16.89 -22.24 33.94
C THR A 313 -16.86 -23.01 32.61
N GLU A 314 -17.94 -23.73 32.28
CA GLU A 314 -18.06 -24.41 30.97
C GLU A 314 -18.04 -23.42 29.80
N ALA A 315 -18.71 -22.27 29.95
CA ALA A 315 -18.69 -21.22 28.96
C ALA A 315 -17.27 -20.67 28.72
N ALA A 316 -16.48 -20.47 29.78
CA ALA A 316 -15.08 -20.08 29.66
C ALA A 316 -14.28 -21.12 28.86
N ARG A 317 -14.42 -22.41 29.20
CA ARG A 317 -13.69 -23.50 28.52
C ARG A 317 -13.95 -23.52 27.03
N VAL A 318 -15.23 -23.46 26.62
CA VAL A 318 -15.62 -23.47 25.21
C VAL A 318 -15.10 -22.23 24.46
N LEU A 319 -15.23 -21.03 25.06
CA LEU A 319 -14.83 -19.79 24.41
C LEU A 319 -13.32 -19.62 24.33
N VAL A 320 -12.57 -20.05 25.36
CA VAL A 320 -11.10 -20.06 25.33
C VAL A 320 -10.60 -21.09 24.32
N ALA A 321 -11.21 -22.29 24.24
CA ALA A 321 -10.87 -23.27 23.22
C ALA A 321 -11.13 -22.75 21.80
N ASP A 322 -12.28 -22.09 21.54
CA ASP A 322 -12.55 -21.44 20.26
C ASP A 322 -11.51 -20.36 19.94
N LEU A 323 -11.23 -19.46 20.90
CA LEU A 323 -10.25 -18.40 20.75
C LEU A 323 -8.86 -18.95 20.42
N ARG A 324 -8.36 -19.93 21.18
CA ARG A 324 -7.09 -20.62 20.92
C ARG A 324 -7.04 -21.22 19.52
N SER A 325 -8.11 -21.91 19.13
CA SER A 325 -8.18 -22.57 17.83
C SER A 325 -8.18 -21.59 16.65
N ARG A 326 -8.67 -20.36 16.85
CA ARG A 326 -8.64 -19.27 15.85
C ARG A 326 -7.31 -18.52 15.83
N ILE A 327 -6.64 -18.43 16.98
CA ILE A 327 -5.31 -17.80 17.09
C ILE A 327 -4.23 -18.70 16.46
N ALA A 328 -4.33 -20.02 16.60
CA ALA A 328 -3.29 -20.95 16.17
C ALA A 328 -2.83 -20.75 14.70
N PRO A 329 -3.72 -20.64 13.68
CA PRO A 329 -3.29 -20.38 12.31
C PRO A 329 -2.62 -19.00 12.12
N VAL A 330 -3.00 -18.00 12.91
CA VAL A 330 -2.37 -16.66 12.87
C VAL A 330 -0.94 -16.75 13.41
N VAL A 331 -0.74 -17.48 14.51
CA VAL A 331 0.59 -17.71 15.09
C VAL A 331 1.48 -18.53 14.16
N GLU A 332 0.93 -19.56 13.54
CA GLU A 332 1.61 -20.42 12.57
C GLU A 332 2.15 -19.64 11.37
N LEU A 333 1.39 -18.65 10.86
CA LEU A 333 1.86 -17.72 9.81
C LEU A 333 2.87 -16.65 10.29
N GLY A 334 3.45 -16.85 11.48
CA GLY A 334 4.46 -15.96 12.05
C GLY A 334 3.88 -14.67 12.66
N LEU A 335 2.57 -14.52 12.78
CA LEU A 335 1.92 -13.28 13.24
C LEU A 335 1.57 -13.28 14.74
N GLY A 336 2.14 -14.19 15.51
CA GLY A 336 1.88 -14.31 16.95
C GLY A 336 2.30 -13.10 17.79
N TYR A 337 3.14 -12.22 17.24
CA TYR A 337 3.58 -10.98 17.89
C TYR A 337 2.56 -9.83 17.77
N LEU A 338 1.54 -9.96 16.91
CA LEU A 338 0.48 -8.97 16.79
C LEU A 338 -0.42 -9.02 18.02
N SER A 339 -1.02 -7.90 18.38
CA SER A 339 -2.09 -7.84 19.39
C SER A 339 -3.43 -7.56 18.73
N LEU A 340 -4.53 -7.96 19.37
CA LEU A 340 -5.89 -7.70 18.86
C LEU A 340 -6.19 -6.21 18.71
N ALA A 341 -5.60 -5.38 19.57
CA ALA A 341 -5.73 -3.94 19.58
C ALA A 341 -4.93 -3.23 18.47
N ARG A 342 -3.96 -3.90 17.83
CA ARG A 342 -3.11 -3.28 16.80
C ARG A 342 -3.95 -2.79 15.62
N SER A 343 -3.79 -1.51 15.28
CA SER A 343 -4.58 -0.85 14.24
C SER A 343 -4.16 -1.29 12.85
N THR A 344 -5.12 -1.60 11.98
CA THR A 344 -4.85 -2.09 10.62
C THR A 344 -4.03 -1.15 9.72
N PRO A 345 -4.09 0.20 9.82
CA PRO A 345 -3.22 1.09 9.05
C PRO A 345 -1.74 0.99 9.42
N THR A 346 -1.41 0.40 10.57
CA THR A 346 -0.03 0.19 11.02
C THR A 346 0.53 -1.19 10.63
N LEU A 347 -0.27 -2.00 9.93
CA LEU A 347 0.16 -3.29 9.40
C LEU A 347 0.78 -3.09 8.02
N SER A 348 1.84 -3.86 7.74
CA SER A 348 2.33 -4.09 6.39
C SER A 348 1.27 -4.80 5.54
N ALA A 349 1.40 -4.71 4.22
CA ALA A 349 0.55 -5.42 3.29
C ALA A 349 0.60 -6.94 3.53
N GLY A 350 1.80 -7.50 3.73
CA GLY A 350 2.01 -8.92 4.02
C GLY A 350 1.43 -9.38 5.36
N GLU A 351 1.50 -8.57 6.43
CA GLU A 351 0.82 -8.90 7.71
C GLU A 351 -0.70 -8.95 7.51
N LEU A 352 -1.30 -7.95 6.86
CA LEU A 352 -2.75 -7.90 6.64
C LEU A 352 -3.24 -9.06 5.75
N GLN A 353 -2.46 -9.41 4.73
CA GLN A 353 -2.76 -10.51 3.83
C GLN A 353 -2.75 -11.85 4.56
N ARG A 354 -1.70 -12.13 5.33
CA ARG A 354 -1.60 -13.36 6.15
C ARG A 354 -2.69 -13.44 7.22
N LEU A 355 -3.07 -12.31 7.83
CA LEU A 355 -4.24 -12.27 8.73
C LEU A 355 -5.52 -12.70 8.02
N ARG A 356 -5.77 -12.16 6.82
CA ARG A 356 -6.95 -12.54 6.02
C ARG A 356 -6.93 -14.01 5.64
N LEU A 357 -5.76 -14.53 5.27
CA LEU A 357 -5.56 -15.93 4.94
C LEU A 357 -5.85 -16.85 6.14
N ALA A 358 -5.30 -16.53 7.32
CA ALA A 358 -5.60 -17.26 8.56
C ALA A 358 -7.11 -17.28 8.87
N THR A 359 -7.81 -16.17 8.65
CA THR A 359 -9.27 -16.11 8.83
C THR A 359 -10.01 -17.06 7.91
N GLN A 360 -9.53 -17.29 6.68
CA GLN A 360 -10.21 -18.17 5.73
C GLN A 360 -10.21 -19.64 6.15
N LEU A 361 -9.13 -20.11 6.80
CA LEU A 361 -9.04 -21.49 7.31
C LEU A 361 -10.18 -21.87 8.27
N ARG A 362 -10.83 -20.88 8.90
CA ARG A 362 -11.92 -21.09 9.86
C ARG A 362 -13.25 -20.50 9.40
N SER A 363 -13.34 -20.08 8.15
CA SER A 363 -14.58 -19.55 7.56
C SER A 363 -15.65 -20.64 7.35
N GLY A 364 -15.24 -21.91 7.26
CA GLY A 364 -16.13 -23.04 6.95
C GLY A 364 -16.55 -23.11 5.49
N LEU A 365 -15.89 -22.36 4.60
CA LEU A 365 -16.15 -22.41 3.16
C LEU A 365 -15.65 -23.72 2.55
N PHE A 366 -16.46 -24.28 1.66
CA PHE A 366 -16.23 -25.54 0.96
C PHE A 366 -16.66 -25.39 -0.50
N GLY A 367 -15.94 -26.02 -1.43
CA GLY A 367 -16.28 -26.02 -2.85
C GLY A 367 -16.13 -24.66 -3.54
N VAL A 368 -15.26 -23.79 -3.01
CA VAL A 368 -14.96 -22.48 -3.61
C VAL A 368 -13.58 -22.47 -4.26
N VAL A 369 -13.34 -21.48 -5.13
CA VAL A 369 -12.00 -21.14 -5.62
C VAL A 369 -11.46 -19.95 -4.84
N TYR A 370 -10.40 -20.16 -4.08
CA TYR A 370 -9.63 -19.06 -3.53
C TYR A 370 -8.69 -18.52 -4.61
N VAL A 371 -8.72 -17.21 -4.87
CA VAL A 371 -7.80 -16.55 -5.80
C VAL A 371 -6.92 -15.57 -5.01
N LEU A 372 -5.62 -15.87 -4.89
CA LEU A 372 -4.65 -15.16 -4.05
C LEU A 372 -3.63 -14.43 -4.92
N ASP A 373 -3.23 -13.24 -4.46
CA ASP A 373 -2.29 -12.35 -5.16
C ASP A 373 -0.99 -12.25 -4.35
N GLU A 374 0.05 -12.97 -4.77
CA GLU A 374 1.40 -12.92 -4.18
C GLU A 374 1.39 -13.07 -2.64
N PRO A 375 0.84 -14.18 -2.08
CA PRO A 375 0.75 -14.38 -0.64
C PRO A 375 2.09 -14.49 0.09
N SER A 376 3.18 -14.74 -0.65
CA SER A 376 4.57 -14.74 -0.17
C SER A 376 5.21 -13.35 -0.14
N ALA A 377 4.55 -12.30 -0.65
CA ALA A 377 5.12 -10.96 -0.74
C ALA A 377 5.63 -10.45 0.62
N GLY A 378 6.91 -10.07 0.67
CA GLY A 378 7.58 -9.59 1.89
C GLY A 378 7.71 -10.63 3.02
N LEU A 379 7.56 -11.92 2.71
CA LEU A 379 7.84 -13.00 3.65
C LEU A 379 9.32 -13.36 3.64
N HIS A 380 9.85 -13.58 4.84
CA HIS A 380 11.16 -14.18 4.99
C HIS A 380 11.07 -15.67 4.61
N PRO A 381 12.11 -16.27 3.97
CA PRO A 381 12.09 -17.68 3.57
C PRO A 381 11.72 -18.67 4.68
N ALA A 382 12.12 -18.36 5.93
CA ALA A 382 11.74 -19.14 7.11
C ALA A 382 10.23 -19.22 7.39
N ASP A 383 9.46 -18.25 6.89
CA ASP A 383 8.01 -18.19 7.07
C ASP A 383 7.25 -18.76 5.84
N THR A 384 7.93 -19.03 4.72
CA THR A 384 7.31 -19.54 3.47
C THR A 384 6.75 -20.96 3.64
N GLU A 385 7.39 -21.82 4.42
CA GLU A 385 6.92 -23.18 4.71
C GLU A 385 5.56 -23.18 5.44
N ALA A 386 5.40 -22.23 6.38
CA ALA A 386 4.13 -22.05 7.08
C ALA A 386 3.01 -21.59 6.13
N LEU A 387 3.33 -20.73 5.17
CA LEU A 387 2.39 -20.33 4.13
C LEU A 387 1.92 -21.54 3.31
N LEU A 388 2.85 -22.38 2.84
CA LEU A 388 2.50 -23.58 2.05
C LEU A 388 1.60 -24.53 2.84
N THR A 389 1.91 -24.76 4.11
CA THR A 389 1.07 -25.57 5.01
C THR A 389 -0.37 -25.03 5.10
N VAL A 390 -0.53 -23.69 5.15
CA VAL A 390 -1.86 -23.07 5.17
C VAL A 390 -2.58 -23.22 3.84
N LEU A 391 -1.89 -23.06 2.70
CA LEU A 391 -2.48 -23.25 1.38
C LEU A 391 -2.97 -24.71 1.20
N ASP A 392 -2.17 -25.68 1.63
CA ASP A 392 -2.55 -27.09 1.61
C ASP A 392 -3.74 -27.40 2.49
N ARG A 393 -3.88 -26.75 3.65
CA ARG A 393 -5.09 -26.91 4.49
C ARG A 393 -6.33 -26.31 3.87
N LEU A 394 -6.23 -25.19 3.14
CA LEU A 394 -7.36 -24.64 2.38
C LEU A 394 -7.80 -25.62 1.28
N LYS A 395 -6.82 -26.22 0.58
CA LYS A 395 -7.05 -27.27 -0.42
C LYS A 395 -7.71 -28.50 0.21
N ALA A 396 -7.15 -29.03 1.29
CA ALA A 396 -7.64 -30.21 2.00
C ALA A 396 -9.04 -30.03 2.60
N ALA A 397 -9.46 -28.78 2.85
CA ALA A 397 -10.83 -28.45 3.23
C ALA A 397 -11.84 -28.53 2.06
N GLY A 398 -11.45 -29.03 0.89
CA GLY A 398 -12.31 -29.21 -0.28
C GLY A 398 -12.47 -27.95 -1.13
N ASN A 399 -11.40 -27.15 -1.24
CA ASN A 399 -11.40 -25.93 -2.05
C ASN A 399 -10.31 -26.00 -3.12
N SER A 400 -10.49 -25.22 -4.19
CA SER A 400 -9.42 -24.98 -5.17
C SER A 400 -8.65 -23.71 -4.76
N VAL A 401 -7.32 -23.73 -4.87
CA VAL A 401 -6.48 -22.60 -4.46
C VAL A 401 -5.65 -22.13 -5.65
N PHE A 402 -6.02 -21.00 -6.23
CA PHE A 402 -5.36 -20.38 -7.37
C PHE A 402 -4.51 -19.21 -6.88
N VAL A 403 -3.20 -19.30 -7.06
CA VAL A 403 -2.25 -18.33 -6.51
C VAL A 403 -1.47 -17.69 -7.66
N VAL A 404 -1.46 -16.37 -7.75
CA VAL A 404 -0.51 -15.65 -8.59
C VAL A 404 0.79 -15.50 -7.82
N GLU A 405 1.90 -15.99 -8.35
CA GLU A 405 3.18 -16.06 -7.63
C GLU A 405 4.43 -16.03 -8.51
N HIS A 406 5.53 -15.60 -7.89
CA HIS A 406 6.91 -15.54 -8.36
C HIS A 406 7.90 -16.25 -7.43
N HIS A 407 7.60 -16.44 -6.13
CA HIS A 407 8.53 -17.11 -5.23
C HIS A 407 8.68 -18.58 -5.61
N LEU A 408 9.91 -18.97 -5.94
CA LEU A 408 10.20 -20.27 -6.52
C LEU A 408 9.82 -21.43 -5.59
N ASP A 409 9.99 -21.29 -4.28
CA ASP A 409 9.57 -22.34 -3.34
C ASP A 409 8.05 -22.58 -3.34
N VAL A 410 7.23 -21.55 -3.59
CA VAL A 410 5.78 -21.71 -3.73
C VAL A 410 5.43 -22.36 -5.06
N VAL A 411 6.13 -21.98 -6.14
CA VAL A 411 5.99 -22.60 -7.46
C VAL A 411 6.36 -24.09 -7.40
N ARG A 412 7.45 -24.45 -6.71
CA ARG A 412 7.87 -25.85 -6.52
C ARG A 412 6.86 -26.67 -5.73
N GLY A 413 6.19 -26.05 -4.76
CA GLY A 413 5.17 -26.70 -3.93
C GLY A 413 3.78 -26.83 -4.59
N ALA A 414 3.59 -26.32 -5.82
CA ALA A 414 2.30 -26.35 -6.49
C ALA A 414 1.95 -27.75 -7.02
N ASP A 415 0.66 -28.09 -7.01
CA ASP A 415 0.16 -29.30 -7.69
C ASP A 415 0.04 -29.07 -9.21
N TRP A 416 -0.20 -27.82 -9.61
CA TRP A 416 -0.38 -27.41 -11.00
C TRP A 416 0.20 -26.02 -11.24
N LEU A 417 0.76 -25.79 -12.42
CA LEU A 417 1.40 -24.55 -12.81
C LEU A 417 0.82 -24.04 -14.12
N VAL A 418 0.53 -22.74 -14.18
CA VAL A 418 0.14 -22.01 -15.39
C VAL A 418 1.18 -20.91 -15.64
N ASP A 419 2.03 -21.10 -16.62
CA ASP A 419 3.06 -20.11 -17.00
C ASP A 419 2.54 -19.20 -18.11
N VAL A 420 2.57 -17.89 -17.87
CA VAL A 420 1.97 -16.89 -18.75
C VAL A 420 3.04 -15.98 -19.35
N GLY A 421 3.13 -16.01 -20.69
CA GLY A 421 3.86 -15.11 -21.57
C GLY A 421 5.37 -15.23 -21.46
N PRO A 422 6.13 -15.19 -22.57
CA PRO A 422 7.60 -15.14 -22.46
C PRO A 422 8.09 -13.74 -22.03
N GLY A 423 7.21 -12.74 -22.01
CA GLY A 423 7.52 -11.34 -21.75
C GLY A 423 6.31 -10.57 -21.24
N ALA A 424 6.49 -9.26 -21.05
CA ALA A 424 5.47 -8.36 -20.51
C ALA A 424 4.63 -7.68 -21.60
N GLY A 425 3.44 -7.18 -21.24
CA GLY A 425 2.64 -6.31 -22.11
C GLY A 425 2.26 -6.96 -23.44
N GLU A 426 2.59 -6.30 -24.55
CA GLU A 426 2.29 -6.78 -25.91
C GLU A 426 3.10 -8.04 -26.28
N HIS A 427 4.23 -8.28 -25.63
CA HIS A 427 5.06 -9.49 -25.83
C HIS A 427 4.57 -10.68 -24.99
N GLY A 428 3.72 -10.43 -23.98
CA GLY A 428 3.09 -11.44 -23.13
C GLY A 428 1.77 -11.98 -23.68
N GLY A 429 0.86 -12.30 -22.75
CA GLY A 429 -0.54 -12.60 -23.01
C GLY A 429 -0.82 -13.98 -23.60
N ARG A 430 0.15 -14.90 -23.55
CA ARG A 430 0.04 -16.29 -24.01
C ARG A 430 0.17 -17.23 -22.82
N VAL A 431 -0.50 -18.37 -22.82
CA VAL A 431 -0.15 -19.44 -21.86
C VAL A 431 0.92 -20.29 -22.53
N LEU A 432 2.11 -20.32 -21.92
CA LEU A 432 3.24 -21.13 -22.40
C LEU A 432 3.10 -22.57 -21.94
N TYR A 433 2.57 -22.77 -20.74
CA TYR A 433 2.45 -24.08 -20.11
C TYR A 433 1.26 -24.11 -19.14
N SER A 434 0.59 -25.27 -19.06
CA SER A 434 -0.42 -25.57 -18.03
C SER A 434 -0.33 -27.06 -17.67
N GLY A 435 0.25 -27.38 -16.52
CA GLY A 435 0.54 -28.76 -16.12
C GLY A 435 1.28 -28.88 -14.80
N PRO A 436 1.73 -30.08 -14.40
CA PRO A 436 2.57 -30.27 -13.21
C PRO A 436 3.88 -29.45 -13.29
N PRO A 437 4.38 -28.84 -12.20
CA PRO A 437 5.53 -27.94 -12.28
C PRO A 437 6.79 -28.55 -12.92
N ALA A 438 7.06 -29.83 -12.69
CA ALA A 438 8.28 -30.50 -13.18
C ALA A 438 8.42 -30.49 -14.71
N GLU A 439 7.32 -30.51 -15.48
CA GLU A 439 7.40 -30.57 -16.95
C GLU A 439 7.67 -29.20 -17.58
N LEU A 440 7.60 -28.11 -16.81
CA LEU A 440 7.95 -26.77 -17.29
C LEU A 440 9.41 -26.69 -17.77
N ALA A 441 10.30 -27.56 -17.29
CA ALA A 441 11.70 -27.61 -17.70
C ALA A 441 11.88 -27.82 -19.22
N SER A 442 10.87 -28.40 -19.88
CA SER A 442 10.87 -28.62 -21.34
C SER A 442 10.46 -27.39 -22.16
N VAL A 443 10.05 -26.29 -21.52
CA VAL A 443 9.50 -25.10 -22.17
C VAL A 443 10.56 -24.01 -22.26
N GLU A 444 11.33 -24.00 -23.35
CA GLU A 444 12.46 -23.09 -23.56
C GLU A 444 12.08 -21.59 -23.53
N GLU A 445 10.87 -21.24 -24.00
CA GLU A 445 10.39 -19.84 -23.98
C GLU A 445 10.02 -19.34 -22.57
N SER A 446 9.98 -20.21 -21.56
CA SER A 446 9.57 -19.85 -20.19
C SER A 446 10.69 -19.16 -19.43
N ALA A 447 10.51 -17.87 -19.15
CA ALA A 447 11.39 -17.15 -18.23
C ALA A 447 11.37 -17.78 -16.83
N THR A 448 10.24 -18.34 -16.39
CA THR A 448 10.14 -19.00 -15.08
C THR A 448 11.02 -20.26 -15.02
N ALA A 449 11.03 -21.07 -16.10
CA ALA A 449 11.81 -22.31 -16.15
C ALA A 449 13.30 -22.08 -15.89
N ALA A 450 13.85 -20.99 -16.45
CA ALA A 450 15.25 -20.63 -16.31
C ALA A 450 15.69 -20.42 -14.86
N PHE A 451 14.79 -20.04 -13.95
CA PHE A 451 15.12 -19.84 -12.53
C PHE A 451 14.62 -20.99 -11.64
N LEU A 452 13.51 -21.63 -12.02
CA LEU A 452 12.91 -22.69 -11.22
C LEU A 452 13.83 -23.92 -11.10
N PHE A 453 14.51 -24.24 -12.19
CA PHE A 453 15.37 -25.43 -12.33
C PHE A 453 16.87 -25.13 -12.33
N ASP A 454 17.26 -23.85 -12.33
CA ASP A 454 18.66 -23.49 -12.18
C ASP A 454 19.08 -23.63 -10.71
N GLU A 455 20.00 -24.57 -10.48
CA GLU A 455 20.63 -24.82 -9.18
C GLU A 455 22.02 -24.18 -9.09
N SER A 456 22.43 -23.43 -10.13
CA SER A 456 23.71 -22.73 -10.13
C SER A 456 23.76 -21.68 -9.01
N PRO A 457 24.90 -21.53 -8.31
CA PRO A 457 25.06 -20.44 -7.39
C PRO A 457 24.88 -19.10 -8.10
N GLY A 458 24.30 -18.12 -7.39
CA GLY A 458 24.18 -16.77 -7.91
C GLY A 458 25.55 -16.19 -8.28
N PRO A 459 25.61 -15.20 -9.20
CA PRO A 459 26.87 -14.61 -9.62
C PRO A 459 27.63 -14.04 -8.41
N ALA A 460 28.86 -14.53 -8.20
CA ALA A 460 29.74 -14.02 -7.18
C ALA A 460 30.09 -12.55 -7.48
N ARG A 461 29.78 -11.63 -6.55
CA ARG A 461 30.20 -10.23 -6.64
C ARG A 461 31.33 -9.97 -5.67
N GLU A 462 32.39 -9.32 -6.14
CA GLU A 462 33.44 -8.83 -5.24
C GLU A 462 32.88 -7.74 -4.34
N THR A 463 33.05 -7.92 -3.02
CA THR A 463 32.59 -6.99 -2.00
C THR A 463 33.35 -5.66 -2.13
N ARG A 464 32.62 -4.55 -2.29
CA ARG A 464 33.25 -3.22 -2.40
C ARG A 464 33.85 -2.77 -1.07
N THR A 465 35.00 -2.10 -1.13
CA THR A 465 35.61 -1.46 0.06
C THR A 465 34.81 -0.21 0.46
N PRO A 466 34.32 -0.12 1.71
CA PRO A 466 33.59 1.06 2.18
C PRO A 466 34.42 2.35 2.10
N ARG A 467 33.80 3.45 1.64
CA ARG A 467 34.42 4.80 1.62
C ARG A 467 34.34 5.52 2.96
N GLY A 468 33.49 5.02 3.85
CA GLY A 468 33.20 5.58 5.16
C GLY A 468 32.10 4.76 5.83
N TRP A 469 31.70 5.16 7.03
CA TRP A 469 30.68 4.47 7.81
C TRP A 469 29.68 5.46 8.36
N LEU A 470 28.41 5.12 8.22
CA LEU A 470 27.30 5.82 8.84
C LEU A 470 26.85 5.02 10.06
N ARG A 471 26.83 5.65 11.22
CA ARG A 471 26.41 5.02 12.48
C ARG A 471 25.06 5.54 12.92
N VAL A 472 24.12 4.64 13.17
CA VAL A 472 22.75 4.95 13.61
C VAL A 472 22.52 4.33 14.99
N GLY A 473 22.05 5.14 15.94
CA GLY A 473 21.67 4.71 17.29
C GLY A 473 22.60 5.19 18.41
N PRO A 474 22.38 4.74 19.65
CA PRO A 474 21.48 3.64 20.03
C PRO A 474 19.99 3.98 19.87
N VAL A 475 19.25 3.11 19.18
CA VAL A 475 17.81 3.26 18.91
C VAL A 475 17.02 2.42 19.90
N THR A 476 16.10 3.07 20.63
CA THR A 476 15.09 2.39 21.47
C THR A 476 13.71 2.86 21.04
N ARG A 477 13.11 2.11 20.12
CA ARG A 477 11.81 2.44 19.52
C ARG A 477 11.10 1.17 19.08
N HIS A 478 9.80 1.10 19.31
CA HIS A 478 8.99 -0.11 19.07
C HIS A 478 9.64 -1.32 19.75
N ASN A 479 10.05 -2.34 19.00
CA ASN A 479 10.71 -3.50 19.55
C ASN A 479 12.25 -3.41 19.56
N LEU A 480 12.86 -2.37 18.98
CA LEU A 480 14.32 -2.18 19.00
C LEU A 480 14.80 -1.85 20.41
N ARG A 481 15.88 -2.52 20.86
CA ARG A 481 16.43 -2.41 22.22
C ARG A 481 17.85 -1.87 22.19
N ALA A 482 17.99 -0.55 22.30
CA ALA A 482 19.28 0.15 22.25
C ALA A 482 20.17 -0.30 21.07
N VAL A 483 19.57 -0.49 19.90
CA VAL A 483 20.26 -1.02 18.72
C VAL A 483 21.15 0.06 18.12
N THR A 484 22.43 -0.26 17.92
CA THR A 484 23.35 0.55 17.12
C THR A 484 23.72 -0.22 15.87
N ALA A 485 23.48 0.37 14.71
CA ALA A 485 23.81 -0.20 13.40
C ALA A 485 24.86 0.66 12.70
N GLU A 486 25.72 0.02 11.92
CA GLU A 486 26.73 0.68 11.09
C GLU A 486 26.50 0.29 9.63
N PHE A 487 26.43 1.30 8.75
CA PHE A 487 26.16 1.17 7.34
C PHE A 487 27.36 1.67 6.53
N PRO A 488 27.97 0.87 5.66
CA PRO A 488 29.08 1.32 4.83
C PRO A 488 28.61 2.33 3.76
N LEU A 489 29.39 3.39 3.56
CA LEU A 489 29.17 4.37 2.50
C LEU A 489 29.82 3.92 1.19
N GLY A 490 29.17 4.21 0.06
CA GLY A 490 29.63 3.78 -1.27
C GLY A 490 29.49 2.27 -1.49
N ALA A 491 28.50 1.65 -0.84
CA ALA A 491 28.27 0.21 -0.84
C ALA A 491 26.76 -0.09 -0.94
N PHE A 492 26.45 -1.31 -1.36
CA PHE A 492 25.11 -1.89 -1.36
C PHE A 492 24.88 -2.67 -0.05
N THR A 493 24.00 -2.18 0.81
CA THR A 493 23.68 -2.83 2.10
C THR A 493 22.28 -3.43 2.08
N ALA A 494 22.15 -4.70 2.45
CA ALA A 494 20.87 -5.36 2.67
C ALA A 494 20.55 -5.45 4.17
N VAL A 495 19.36 -5.04 4.56
CA VAL A 495 18.82 -5.21 5.92
C VAL A 495 17.76 -6.30 5.85
N THR A 496 18.00 -7.41 6.54
CA THR A 496 17.19 -8.63 6.45
C THR A 496 16.77 -9.16 7.83
N GLY A 497 16.05 -10.28 7.84
CA GLY A 497 15.51 -10.94 9.03
C GLY A 497 13.99 -11.16 8.94
N VAL A 498 13.43 -11.93 9.88
CA VAL A 498 12.02 -12.34 9.83
C VAL A 498 11.02 -11.18 9.92
N SER A 499 9.77 -11.43 9.53
CA SER A 499 8.70 -10.43 9.63
C SER A 499 8.54 -9.93 11.07
N GLY A 500 8.48 -8.60 11.26
CA GLY A 500 8.36 -8.00 12.58
C GLY A 500 9.64 -7.95 13.42
N SER A 501 10.82 -8.29 12.84
CA SER A 501 12.10 -8.24 13.57
C SER A 501 12.59 -6.83 13.91
N GLY A 502 12.04 -5.79 13.27
CA GLY A 502 12.39 -4.38 13.52
C GLY A 502 13.03 -3.64 12.33
N LYS A 503 13.11 -4.27 11.14
CA LYS A 503 13.73 -3.70 9.93
C LYS A 503 13.25 -2.29 9.60
N SER A 504 11.95 -2.11 9.36
CA SER A 504 11.38 -0.80 9.02
C SER A 504 11.56 0.24 10.12
N THR A 505 11.62 -0.17 11.39
CA THR A 505 11.93 0.76 12.49
C THR A 505 13.38 1.21 12.43
N LEU A 506 14.34 0.31 12.22
CA LEU A 506 15.76 0.66 12.13
C LEU A 506 16.04 1.59 10.95
N ILE A 507 15.48 1.23 9.80
CA ILE A 507 15.61 1.96 8.53
C ILE A 507 15.00 3.37 8.64
N GLY A 508 13.91 3.51 9.40
CA GLY A 508 13.22 4.78 9.61
C GLY A 508 14.09 5.86 10.27
N GLU A 509 15.13 5.45 11.01
CA GLU A 509 16.07 6.32 11.71
C GLU A 509 17.17 6.91 10.80
N LEU A 510 17.28 6.45 9.55
CA LEU A 510 18.17 7.06 8.54
C LEU A 510 17.53 8.34 7.99
N THR A 511 17.71 9.49 8.65
CA THR A 511 17.07 10.77 8.30
C THR A 511 17.92 11.66 7.38
N GLU A 512 17.40 12.83 6.98
CA GLU A 512 18.11 13.81 6.14
C GLU A 512 19.25 14.53 6.87
N ASP A 513 19.27 14.51 8.21
CA ASP A 513 20.23 15.26 9.05
C ASP A 513 21.59 14.56 9.22
N LEU A 514 21.87 13.54 8.41
CA LEU A 514 23.10 12.76 8.48
C LEU A 514 24.25 13.52 7.81
N ALA A 515 25.26 13.89 8.58
CA ALA A 515 26.35 14.78 8.14
C ALA A 515 27.17 14.24 6.95
N GLU A 516 27.19 12.92 6.77
CA GLU A 516 27.96 12.22 5.74
C GLU A 516 27.21 12.07 4.40
N VAL A 517 25.96 12.54 4.30
CA VAL A 517 25.09 12.33 3.14
C VAL A 517 24.53 13.67 2.65
N ASP A 518 24.77 14.02 1.38
CA ASP A 518 24.24 15.29 0.81
C ASP A 518 22.71 15.23 0.60
N ARG A 519 22.19 14.02 0.35
CA ARG A 519 20.78 13.79 0.04
C ARG A 519 20.33 12.38 0.39
N LEU A 520 19.15 12.28 1.01
CA LEU A 520 18.43 11.03 1.20
C LEU A 520 17.31 10.89 0.17
N VAL A 521 17.21 9.74 -0.47
CA VAL A 521 16.13 9.38 -1.39
C VAL A 521 15.44 8.13 -0.85
N ARG A 522 14.20 8.26 -0.38
CA ARG A 522 13.39 7.14 0.10
C ARG A 522 12.40 6.67 -0.96
N VAL A 523 12.44 5.38 -1.30
CA VAL A 523 11.59 4.77 -2.33
C VAL A 523 10.75 3.65 -1.72
N ASP A 524 9.49 3.97 -1.41
CA ASP A 524 8.51 3.02 -0.86
C ASP A 524 7.49 2.54 -1.92
N GLN A 525 6.73 1.49 -1.58
CA GLN A 525 5.68 0.93 -2.45
C GLN A 525 4.33 1.66 -2.37
N LYS A 526 4.25 2.82 -1.68
CA LYS A 526 2.99 3.56 -1.62
C LYS A 526 2.56 3.96 -3.04
N PRO A 527 1.26 3.92 -3.37
CA PRO A 527 0.79 4.32 -4.70
C PRO A 527 1.28 5.73 -5.07
N ILE A 528 1.70 5.93 -6.32
CA ILE A 528 2.09 7.26 -6.84
C ILE A 528 0.91 8.25 -6.87
N GLY A 529 -0.32 7.72 -6.79
CA GLY A 529 -1.56 8.47 -6.62
C GLY A 529 -2.69 7.55 -6.22
N ARG A 530 -3.75 8.12 -5.64
CA ARG A 530 -4.92 7.36 -5.13
C ARG A 530 -6.16 7.48 -6.01
N THR A 531 -6.08 8.24 -7.11
CA THR A 531 -7.19 8.44 -8.05
C THR A 531 -6.70 8.23 -9.49
N PRO A 532 -7.61 7.95 -10.44
CA PRO A 532 -7.25 7.79 -11.85
C PRO A 532 -6.63 9.02 -12.52
N ARG A 533 -6.74 10.19 -11.86
CA ARG A 533 -6.11 11.44 -12.31
C ARG A 533 -4.59 11.31 -12.36
N SER A 534 -3.98 10.67 -11.38
CA SER A 534 -2.54 10.39 -11.36
C SER A 534 -2.23 9.23 -12.31
N ASN A 535 -1.15 9.36 -13.08
CA ASN A 535 -0.64 8.33 -13.97
C ASN A 535 0.88 8.44 -14.11
N LEU A 536 1.49 7.48 -14.80
CA LEU A 536 2.94 7.43 -15.03
C LEU A 536 3.47 8.74 -15.63
N ALA A 537 2.85 9.25 -16.72
CA ALA A 537 3.35 10.43 -17.42
C ALA A 537 3.30 11.71 -16.57
N THR A 538 2.26 11.88 -15.74
CA THR A 538 2.16 13.04 -14.84
C THR A 538 3.15 12.94 -13.68
N TYR A 539 3.40 11.75 -13.16
CA TYR A 539 4.30 11.55 -12.04
C TYR A 539 5.78 11.78 -12.40
N THR A 540 6.21 11.29 -13.57
CA THR A 540 7.61 11.45 -14.02
C THR A 540 7.91 12.86 -14.56
N GLY A 541 6.88 13.67 -14.82
CA GLY A 541 6.99 14.96 -15.48
C GLY A 541 7.06 14.87 -17.02
N LEU A 542 7.08 13.66 -17.59
CA LEU A 542 7.06 13.43 -19.05
C LEU A 542 5.88 14.13 -19.73
N PHE A 543 4.74 14.20 -19.06
CA PHE A 543 3.53 14.78 -19.62
C PHE A 543 3.66 16.27 -19.95
N ASP A 544 4.53 17.01 -19.24
CA ASP A 544 4.80 18.42 -19.57
C ASP A 544 5.52 18.56 -20.91
N VAL A 545 6.39 17.61 -21.24
CA VAL A 545 7.08 17.55 -22.54
C VAL A 545 6.06 17.25 -23.62
N VAL A 546 5.22 16.23 -23.43
CA VAL A 546 4.16 15.85 -24.39
C VAL A 546 3.24 17.04 -24.69
N ARG A 547 2.76 17.75 -23.66
CA ARG A 547 1.87 18.91 -23.86
C ARG A 547 2.54 20.06 -24.63
N LYS A 548 3.85 20.28 -24.43
CA LYS A 548 4.61 21.29 -25.18
C LYS A 548 4.72 20.92 -26.65
N VAL A 549 4.93 19.64 -26.96
CA VAL A 549 4.98 19.13 -28.35
C VAL A 549 3.64 19.36 -29.05
N PHE A 550 2.53 19.01 -28.43
CA PHE A 550 1.20 19.22 -29.01
C PHE A 550 0.86 20.71 -29.20
N ALA A 551 1.21 21.57 -28.25
CA ALA A 551 1.02 23.02 -28.37
C ALA A 551 1.89 23.67 -29.46
N ALA A 552 2.98 23.01 -29.88
CA ALA A 552 3.86 23.49 -30.94
C ALA A 552 3.39 23.11 -32.35
N THR A 553 2.38 22.24 -32.49
CA THR A 553 1.81 21.85 -33.80
C THR A 553 1.16 23.03 -34.53
N GLU A 554 1.15 23.00 -35.85
CA GLU A 554 0.51 24.04 -36.67
C GLU A 554 -1.00 24.13 -36.40
N GLU A 555 -1.67 22.97 -36.24
CA GLU A 555 -3.09 22.89 -35.89
C GLU A 555 -3.41 23.55 -34.55
N ALA A 556 -2.57 23.34 -33.52
CA ALA A 556 -2.74 23.98 -32.23
C ALA A 556 -2.53 25.49 -32.33
N ARG A 557 -1.48 25.94 -33.03
CA ARG A 557 -1.18 27.37 -33.22
C ARG A 557 -2.30 28.09 -33.98
N ALA A 558 -2.82 27.50 -35.06
CA ALA A 558 -3.92 28.07 -35.83
C ALA A 558 -5.21 28.24 -35.01
N ARG A 559 -5.43 27.37 -34.02
CA ARG A 559 -6.59 27.43 -33.11
C ARG A 559 -6.34 28.24 -31.83
N GLY A 560 -5.15 28.83 -31.66
CA GLY A 560 -4.77 29.58 -30.46
C GLY A 560 -4.62 28.70 -29.20
N TYR A 561 -4.35 27.41 -29.37
CA TYR A 561 -4.26 26.47 -28.26
C TYR A 561 -2.86 26.49 -27.62
N GLY A 562 -2.80 26.88 -26.35
CA GLY A 562 -1.59 26.78 -25.52
C GLY A 562 -1.44 25.42 -24.82
N VAL A 563 -0.33 25.26 -24.10
CA VAL A 563 0.01 24.05 -23.30
C VAL A 563 -1.09 23.65 -22.31
N GLY A 564 -1.85 24.62 -21.80
CA GLY A 564 -2.98 24.38 -20.89
C GLY A 564 -4.14 23.62 -21.53
N ARG A 565 -4.39 23.79 -22.84
CA ARG A 565 -5.44 23.06 -23.57
C ARG A 565 -5.22 21.55 -23.52
N PHE A 566 -3.96 21.13 -23.57
CA PHE A 566 -3.57 19.72 -23.58
C PHE A 566 -3.42 19.12 -22.18
N SER A 567 -3.75 19.86 -21.12
CA SER A 567 -3.77 19.33 -19.76
C SER A 567 -5.17 18.85 -19.37
N PHE A 568 -5.28 17.57 -18.98
CA PHE A 568 -6.52 17.05 -18.41
C PHE A 568 -6.77 17.55 -16.97
N ASN A 569 -5.80 18.19 -16.31
CA ASN A 569 -5.93 18.67 -14.92
C ASN A 569 -6.60 20.05 -14.80
N VAL A 570 -6.73 20.80 -15.89
CA VAL A 570 -7.31 22.16 -15.89
C VAL A 570 -8.46 22.25 -16.89
N ALA A 571 -9.38 23.18 -16.65
CA ALA A 571 -10.49 23.43 -17.57
C ALA A 571 -10.00 23.95 -18.93
N GLY A 572 -10.77 23.67 -19.98
CA GLY A 572 -10.49 24.13 -21.34
C GLY A 572 -10.52 22.99 -22.36
N GLY A 573 -9.53 22.09 -22.34
CA GLY A 573 -9.46 20.96 -23.27
C GLY A 573 -9.89 19.61 -22.70
N ARG A 574 -10.00 19.49 -21.37
CA ARG A 574 -10.43 18.26 -20.71
C ARG A 574 -11.92 17.95 -20.96
N CYS A 575 -12.31 16.71 -20.74
CA CYS A 575 -13.72 16.32 -20.63
C CYS A 575 -14.28 16.85 -19.30
N GLU A 576 -15.39 17.58 -19.33
CA GLU A 576 -15.99 18.17 -18.13
C GLU A 576 -16.79 17.17 -17.28
N THR A 577 -17.27 16.08 -17.89
CA THR A 577 -18.03 15.04 -17.18
C THR A 577 -17.19 14.30 -16.16
N CYS A 578 -15.99 13.86 -16.55
CA CYS A 578 -15.03 13.23 -15.64
C CYS A 578 -13.99 14.23 -15.08
N GLN A 579 -14.07 15.50 -15.45
CA GLN A 579 -13.08 16.52 -15.12
C GLN A 579 -11.63 16.07 -15.36
N GLY A 580 -11.42 15.40 -16.50
CA GLY A 580 -10.13 14.88 -16.96
C GLY A 580 -9.61 13.61 -16.28
N GLU A 581 -10.38 12.98 -15.37
CA GLU A 581 -9.96 11.70 -14.77
C GLU A 581 -10.00 10.55 -15.79
N GLY A 582 -10.90 10.62 -16.78
CA GLY A 582 -11.18 9.54 -17.74
C GLY A 582 -12.06 8.43 -17.16
N PHE A 583 -12.26 8.42 -15.84
CA PHE A 583 -13.06 7.45 -15.13
C PHE A 583 -14.09 8.16 -14.25
N VAL A 584 -15.13 7.42 -13.89
CA VAL A 584 -16.14 7.84 -12.90
C VAL A 584 -16.19 6.80 -11.79
N SER A 585 -16.29 7.26 -10.55
CA SER A 585 -16.45 6.38 -9.39
C SER A 585 -17.88 5.84 -9.37
N VAL A 586 -18.01 4.51 -9.31
CA VAL A 586 -19.28 3.81 -9.14
C VAL A 586 -19.35 3.35 -7.69
N GLU A 587 -20.26 3.94 -6.93
CA GLU A 587 -20.52 3.52 -5.55
C GLU A 587 -21.43 2.28 -5.57
N LEU A 588 -20.94 1.18 -5.02
CA LEU A 588 -21.67 -0.07 -4.93
C LEU A 588 -22.15 -0.26 -3.49
N LEU A 589 -23.44 -0.52 -3.28
CA LEU A 589 -24.06 -0.60 -1.95
C LEU A 589 -23.42 -1.64 -1.00
N PHE A 590 -22.93 -2.75 -1.54
CA PHE A 590 -22.43 -3.90 -0.77
C PHE A 590 -21.03 -4.36 -1.19
N LEU A 591 -20.39 -3.62 -2.09
CA LEU A 591 -19.07 -3.93 -2.63
C LEU A 591 -18.19 -2.68 -2.52
N PRO A 592 -16.85 -2.84 -2.48
CA PRO A 592 -15.96 -1.70 -2.60
C PRO A 592 -16.29 -0.89 -3.85
N SER A 593 -16.23 0.44 -3.75
CA SER A 593 -16.40 1.30 -4.93
C SER A 593 -15.36 0.97 -5.99
N THR A 594 -15.77 1.00 -7.25
CA THR A 594 -14.92 0.72 -8.41
C THR A 594 -14.93 1.90 -9.36
N TYR A 595 -13.95 1.95 -10.27
CA TYR A 595 -13.92 2.94 -11.34
C TYR A 595 -14.40 2.32 -12.64
N ALA A 596 -15.22 3.07 -13.39
CA ALA A 596 -15.63 2.71 -14.75
C ALA A 596 -15.15 3.80 -15.72
N PRO A 597 -14.85 3.46 -16.99
CA PRO A 597 -14.55 4.47 -18.01
C PRO A 597 -15.67 5.51 -18.10
N CYS A 598 -15.29 6.78 -18.28
CA CYS A 598 -16.25 7.87 -18.40
C CYS A 598 -17.17 7.65 -19.62
N PRO A 599 -18.50 7.75 -19.48
CA PRO A 599 -19.43 7.49 -20.57
C PRO A 599 -19.28 8.47 -21.75
N ASP A 600 -18.84 9.70 -21.48
CA ASP A 600 -18.83 10.76 -22.49
C ASP A 600 -17.53 10.78 -23.31
N CYS A 601 -16.39 10.51 -22.68
CA CYS A 601 -15.09 10.50 -23.36
C CYS A 601 -14.52 9.09 -23.58
N GLY A 602 -15.19 8.04 -23.08
CA GLY A 602 -14.73 6.66 -23.21
C GLY A 602 -13.36 6.39 -22.58
N GLY A 603 -12.94 7.19 -21.60
CA GLY A 603 -11.59 7.13 -21.02
C GLY A 603 -10.56 8.09 -21.64
N ALA A 604 -10.90 8.81 -22.72
CA ALA A 604 -9.95 9.67 -23.42
C ALA A 604 -9.49 10.90 -22.62
N ARG A 605 -10.24 11.32 -21.58
CA ARG A 605 -9.97 12.49 -20.70
C ARG A 605 -10.14 13.88 -21.35
N TYR A 606 -10.34 13.97 -22.66
CA TYR A 606 -10.43 15.23 -23.40
C TYR A 606 -11.77 15.43 -24.10
N ASN A 607 -12.07 16.68 -24.44
CA ASN A 607 -13.17 17.01 -25.33
C ASN A 607 -12.81 16.73 -26.81
N PRO A 608 -13.81 16.53 -27.69
CA PRO A 608 -13.58 16.20 -29.09
C PRO A 608 -12.72 17.24 -29.84
N GLU A 609 -12.83 18.53 -29.51
CA GLU A 609 -12.06 19.59 -30.19
C GLU A 609 -10.56 19.48 -29.93
N THR A 610 -10.17 19.07 -28.71
CA THR A 610 -8.76 18.86 -28.37
C THR A 610 -8.18 17.62 -29.05
N LEU A 611 -8.98 16.57 -29.21
CA LEU A 611 -8.60 15.34 -29.89
C LEU A 611 -8.40 15.50 -31.41
N ARG A 612 -8.87 16.60 -32.01
CA ARG A 612 -8.61 16.95 -33.42
C ARG A 612 -7.20 17.47 -33.68
N VAL A 613 -6.38 17.70 -32.66
CA VAL A 613 -4.98 18.07 -32.85
C VAL A 613 -4.14 16.81 -32.80
N THR A 614 -3.35 16.58 -33.84
CA THR A 614 -2.48 15.40 -33.93
C THR A 614 -1.01 15.78 -33.99
N TYR A 615 -0.17 14.90 -33.47
CA TYR A 615 1.27 14.94 -33.65
C TYR A 615 1.69 13.59 -34.23
N ARG A 616 2.38 13.59 -35.39
CA ARG A 616 2.76 12.36 -36.13
C ARG A 616 1.58 11.39 -36.32
N GLY A 617 0.41 11.94 -36.66
CA GLY A 617 -0.80 11.16 -36.92
C GLY A 617 -1.53 10.61 -35.68
N ARG A 618 -1.07 10.93 -34.45
CA ARG A 618 -1.73 10.51 -33.21
C ARG A 618 -2.23 11.71 -32.40
N ASN A 619 -3.42 11.62 -31.83
CA ASN A 619 -3.92 12.62 -30.89
C ASN A 619 -3.35 12.39 -29.48
N ILE A 620 -3.58 13.35 -28.57
CA ILE A 620 -2.98 13.30 -27.23
C ILE A 620 -3.48 12.12 -26.38
N ALA A 621 -4.73 11.68 -26.56
CA ALA A 621 -5.25 10.52 -25.85
C ALA A 621 -4.63 9.21 -26.36
N GLU A 622 -4.42 9.09 -27.67
CA GLU A 622 -3.70 7.97 -28.29
C GLU A 622 -2.24 7.91 -27.84
N VAL A 623 -1.58 9.06 -27.70
CA VAL A 623 -0.22 9.15 -27.14
C VAL A 623 -0.21 8.71 -25.67
N LEU A 624 -1.19 9.12 -24.86
CA LEU A 624 -1.33 8.61 -23.49
C LEU A 624 -1.65 7.11 -23.45
N GLY A 625 -2.19 6.55 -24.53
CA GLY A 625 -2.43 5.11 -24.69
C GLY A 625 -1.21 4.29 -25.08
N LEU A 626 -0.09 4.92 -25.48
CA LEU A 626 1.15 4.23 -25.82
C LEU A 626 1.77 3.56 -24.60
N THR A 627 2.37 2.39 -24.82
CA THR A 627 3.32 1.78 -23.87
C THR A 627 4.58 2.65 -23.75
N VAL A 628 5.34 2.51 -22.67
CA VAL A 628 6.63 3.19 -22.50
C VAL A 628 7.59 2.85 -23.65
N GLU A 629 7.63 1.57 -24.06
CA GLU A 629 8.42 1.09 -25.20
C GLU A 629 8.02 1.81 -26.50
N ALA A 630 6.74 1.79 -26.87
CA ALA A 630 6.27 2.46 -28.08
C ALA A 630 6.43 3.99 -28.01
N ALA A 631 6.31 4.57 -26.81
CA ALA A 631 6.54 6.00 -26.60
C ALA A 631 8.02 6.37 -26.75
N ALA A 632 8.95 5.51 -26.34
CA ALA A 632 10.39 5.72 -26.47
C ALA A 632 10.79 5.83 -27.94
N GLU A 633 10.24 4.95 -28.80
CA GLU A 633 10.40 5.03 -30.25
C GLU A 633 9.73 6.29 -30.82
N PHE A 634 8.48 6.56 -30.42
CA PHE A 634 7.68 7.69 -30.93
C PHE A 634 8.29 9.06 -30.63
N PHE A 635 9.01 9.19 -29.51
CA PHE A 635 9.65 10.43 -29.05
C PHE A 635 11.19 10.36 -29.06
N ALA A 636 11.80 9.46 -29.83
CA ALA A 636 13.25 9.25 -29.86
C ALA A 636 14.04 10.54 -30.18
N ASP A 637 13.48 11.42 -31.00
CA ASP A 637 14.06 12.71 -31.40
C ASP A 637 13.85 13.85 -30.38
N ILE A 638 13.19 13.58 -29.26
CA ILE A 638 12.91 14.57 -28.21
C ILE A 638 13.75 14.25 -26.96
N PRO A 639 14.93 14.88 -26.76
CA PRO A 639 15.87 14.50 -25.70
C PRO A 639 15.27 14.51 -24.28
N ALA A 640 14.35 15.45 -24.01
CA ALA A 640 13.69 15.53 -22.71
C ALA A 640 12.75 14.33 -22.46
N ALA A 641 12.06 13.83 -23.49
CA ALA A 641 11.20 12.65 -23.38
C ALA A 641 12.04 11.37 -23.36
N ALA A 642 13.04 11.25 -24.25
CA ALA A 642 13.91 10.10 -24.37
C ALA A 642 14.62 9.76 -23.04
N ARG A 643 15.09 10.76 -22.28
CA ARG A 643 15.68 10.53 -20.95
C ARG A 643 14.70 9.91 -19.94
N SER A 644 13.46 10.42 -19.90
CA SER A 644 12.44 9.94 -18.95
C SER A 644 11.97 8.53 -19.33
N LEU A 645 11.79 8.28 -20.62
CA LEU A 645 11.36 6.99 -21.16
C LEU A 645 12.48 5.94 -21.04
N GLY A 646 13.74 6.30 -21.29
CA GLY A 646 14.90 5.45 -21.06
C GLY A 646 15.00 5.00 -19.60
N ALA A 647 14.88 5.92 -18.65
CA ALA A 647 14.90 5.57 -17.23
C ALA A 647 13.75 4.62 -16.82
N LEU A 648 12.59 4.70 -17.47
CA LEU A 648 11.48 3.77 -17.24
C LEU A 648 11.72 2.39 -17.87
N LEU A 649 12.34 2.34 -19.06
CA LEU A 649 12.76 1.09 -19.70
C LEU A 649 13.83 0.39 -18.86
N ASP A 650 14.79 1.15 -18.33
CA ASP A 650 15.88 0.65 -17.49
C ASP A 650 15.42 -0.05 -16.22
N VAL A 651 14.25 0.31 -15.70
CA VAL A 651 13.65 -0.35 -14.52
C VAL A 651 12.58 -1.39 -14.92
N GLY A 652 12.52 -1.80 -16.19
CA GLY A 652 11.64 -2.87 -16.66
C GLY A 652 10.15 -2.49 -16.79
N LEU A 653 9.84 -1.20 -16.97
CA LEU A 653 8.44 -0.72 -17.06
C LEU A 653 7.97 -0.45 -18.50
N GLY A 654 8.63 -1.04 -19.50
CA GLY A 654 8.34 -0.85 -20.93
C GLY A 654 6.88 -1.11 -21.31
N TYR A 655 6.22 -2.04 -20.64
CA TYR A 655 4.85 -2.47 -20.93
C TYR A 655 3.75 -1.52 -20.40
N LEU A 656 4.06 -0.63 -19.45
CA LEU A 656 3.07 0.27 -18.87
C LEU A 656 2.65 1.34 -19.87
N ARG A 657 1.37 1.73 -19.84
CA ARG A 657 0.89 2.84 -20.67
C ARG A 657 1.15 4.19 -19.99
N LEU A 658 1.48 5.21 -20.78
CA LEU A 658 1.79 6.56 -20.26
C LEU A 658 0.65 7.14 -19.40
N GLY A 659 -0.58 6.95 -19.84
CA GLY A 659 -1.81 7.41 -19.20
C GLY A 659 -2.46 6.41 -18.25
N GLN A 660 -1.82 5.26 -17.98
CA GLN A 660 -2.38 4.22 -17.11
C GLN A 660 -2.68 4.78 -15.72
N PRO A 661 -3.91 4.64 -15.21
CA PRO A 661 -4.30 5.12 -13.88
C PRO A 661 -3.39 4.58 -12.79
N ALA A 662 -2.99 5.46 -11.86
CA ALA A 662 -2.19 5.06 -10.68
C ALA A 662 -2.89 4.00 -9.81
N THR A 663 -4.22 3.93 -9.87
CA THR A 663 -5.04 2.93 -9.16
C THR A 663 -4.92 1.52 -9.74
N GLU A 664 -4.45 1.39 -10.99
CA GLU A 664 -4.23 0.09 -11.65
C GLU A 664 -2.80 -0.43 -11.44
N LEU A 665 -1.84 0.45 -11.13
CA LEU A 665 -0.42 0.11 -11.03
C LEU A 665 -0.10 -0.68 -9.77
N SER A 666 0.65 -1.78 -9.87
CA SER A 666 1.16 -2.61 -8.76
C SER A 666 2.00 -1.79 -7.75
N GLY A 667 2.22 -2.32 -6.54
CA GLY A 667 3.06 -1.66 -5.53
C GLY A 667 4.51 -1.52 -6.02
N GLY A 668 5.05 -2.61 -6.56
CA GLY A 668 6.37 -2.64 -7.21
C GLY A 668 6.45 -1.79 -8.48
N GLU A 669 5.38 -1.69 -9.29
CA GLU A 669 5.33 -0.75 -10.43
C GLU A 669 5.40 0.70 -9.96
N ALA A 670 4.62 1.08 -8.95
CA ALA A 670 4.65 2.42 -8.35
C ALA A 670 6.04 2.74 -7.78
N GLN A 671 6.69 1.77 -7.14
CA GLN A 671 8.04 1.90 -6.61
C GLN A 671 9.08 2.12 -7.71
N ARG A 672 9.04 1.30 -8.78
CA ARG A 672 9.96 1.43 -9.92
C ARG A 672 9.77 2.75 -10.67
N ILE A 673 8.54 3.27 -10.78
CA ILE A 673 8.28 4.61 -11.33
C ILE A 673 8.96 5.71 -10.50
N LYS A 674 8.93 5.61 -9.17
CA LYS A 674 9.63 6.54 -8.27
C LYS A 674 11.14 6.46 -8.48
N LEU A 675 11.68 5.24 -8.53
CA LEU A 675 13.09 5.02 -8.80
C LEU A 675 13.51 5.64 -10.14
N ALA A 676 12.81 5.33 -11.23
CA ALA A 676 13.05 5.93 -12.55
C ALA A 676 13.01 7.46 -12.52
N SER A 677 12.07 8.05 -11.76
CA SER A 677 11.95 9.49 -11.60
C SER A 677 13.15 10.14 -10.87
N GLU A 678 13.85 9.37 -10.03
CA GLU A 678 15.11 9.81 -9.42
C GLU A 678 16.31 9.55 -10.33
N LEU A 679 16.36 8.42 -11.03
CA LEU A 679 17.43 8.08 -11.99
C LEU A 679 17.58 9.11 -13.11
N GLN A 680 16.46 9.69 -13.60
CA GLN A 680 16.51 10.73 -14.62
C GLN A 680 17.16 12.06 -14.17
N ARG A 681 17.33 12.27 -12.85
CA ARG A 681 17.87 13.52 -12.30
C ARG A 681 19.39 13.41 -12.17
N GLY A 682 20.11 13.65 -13.27
CA GLY A 682 21.57 13.76 -13.24
C GLY A 682 22.02 14.91 -12.33
N ARG A 683 22.54 14.59 -11.14
CA ARG A 683 22.96 15.59 -10.15
C ARG A 683 24.26 15.18 -9.46
N ARG A 684 25.00 16.20 -9.03
CA ARG A 684 26.27 16.08 -8.30
C ARG A 684 25.99 15.91 -6.81
N GLY A 685 26.79 15.08 -6.13
CA GLY A 685 26.71 14.85 -4.68
C GLY A 685 26.54 13.38 -4.33
N HIS A 686 26.93 13.01 -3.12
CA HIS A 686 26.68 11.69 -2.56
C HIS A 686 25.20 11.57 -2.18
N THR A 687 24.56 10.48 -2.56
CA THR A 687 23.14 10.24 -2.29
C THR A 687 23.01 8.90 -1.59
N LEU A 688 22.21 8.87 -0.52
CA LEU A 688 21.77 7.65 0.13
C LEU A 688 20.40 7.27 -0.43
N TYR A 689 20.35 6.17 -1.17
CA TYR A 689 19.10 5.58 -1.63
C TYR A 689 18.63 4.55 -0.60
N LEU A 690 17.41 4.73 -0.13
CA LEU A 690 16.77 3.81 0.80
C LEU A 690 15.53 3.20 0.16
N LEU A 691 15.55 1.90 -0.04
CA LEU A 691 14.45 1.15 -0.67
C LEU A 691 13.87 0.13 0.31
N ASP A 692 12.54 0.13 0.40
CA ASP A 692 11.81 -0.83 1.25
C ASP A 692 11.24 -1.95 0.37
N GLU A 693 11.80 -3.14 0.48
CA GLU A 693 11.42 -4.35 -0.28
C GLU A 693 11.30 -4.10 -1.79
N PRO A 694 12.39 -3.66 -2.47
CA PRO A 694 12.37 -3.33 -3.90
C PRO A 694 12.02 -4.51 -4.83
N THR A 695 12.22 -5.75 -4.38
CA THR A 695 11.93 -6.96 -5.17
C THR A 695 10.56 -7.58 -4.91
N THR A 696 9.80 -7.07 -3.95
CA THR A 696 8.48 -7.64 -3.62
C THR A 696 7.55 -7.60 -4.83
N GLY A 697 7.03 -8.77 -5.21
CA GLY A 697 6.13 -8.95 -6.34
C GLY A 697 6.81 -8.90 -7.71
N LEU A 698 8.15 -9.00 -7.77
CA LEU A 698 8.90 -9.11 -9.01
C LEU A 698 9.22 -10.57 -9.32
N HIS A 699 9.22 -10.90 -10.62
CA HIS A 699 9.75 -12.16 -11.11
C HIS A 699 11.28 -12.15 -10.98
N PRO A 700 11.97 -13.29 -10.74
CA PRO A 700 13.43 -13.34 -10.64
C PRO A 700 14.17 -12.63 -11.79
N ALA A 701 13.74 -12.82 -13.03
CA ALA A 701 14.26 -12.06 -14.19
C ALA A 701 14.15 -10.53 -14.05
N ASP A 702 13.05 -10.02 -13.47
CA ASP A 702 12.86 -8.59 -13.22
C ASP A 702 13.72 -8.12 -12.05
N VAL A 703 14.01 -9.00 -11.07
CA VAL A 703 14.92 -8.73 -9.94
C VAL A 703 16.34 -8.51 -10.44
N GLU A 704 16.84 -9.34 -11.36
CA GLU A 704 18.19 -9.17 -11.94
C GLU A 704 18.37 -7.81 -12.60
N VAL A 705 17.40 -7.39 -13.43
CA VAL A 705 17.41 -6.08 -14.10
C VAL A 705 17.45 -4.95 -13.07
N LEU A 706 16.64 -5.04 -12.01
CA LEU A 706 16.61 -4.05 -10.95
C LEU A 706 17.94 -3.99 -10.18
N LEU A 707 18.51 -5.14 -9.83
CA LEU A 707 19.77 -5.22 -9.10
C LEU A 707 20.94 -4.65 -9.92
N GLU A 708 20.99 -4.90 -11.22
CA GLU A 708 21.99 -4.29 -12.10
C GLU A 708 21.96 -2.76 -12.00
N ARG A 709 20.77 -2.16 -12.02
CA ARG A 709 20.60 -0.71 -11.91
C ARG A 709 20.94 -0.17 -10.52
N LEU A 710 20.58 -0.88 -9.45
CA LEU A 710 20.92 -0.48 -8.09
C LEU A 710 22.43 -0.56 -7.83
N HIS A 711 23.10 -1.60 -8.33
CA HIS A 711 24.56 -1.66 -8.27
C HIS A 711 25.22 -0.57 -9.11
N GLY A 712 24.66 -0.23 -10.28
CA GLY A 712 25.12 0.90 -11.08
C GLY A 712 25.14 2.22 -10.30
N LEU A 713 24.16 2.46 -9.42
CA LEU A 713 24.17 3.64 -8.52
C LEU A 713 25.35 3.62 -7.54
N VAL A 714 25.67 2.44 -7.01
CA VAL A 714 26.81 2.27 -6.10
C VAL A 714 28.13 2.48 -6.85
N ASP A 715 28.22 1.98 -8.08
CA ASP A 715 29.41 2.13 -8.94
C ASP A 715 29.66 3.60 -9.31
N THR A 716 28.62 4.42 -9.43
CA THR A 716 28.75 5.89 -9.57
C THR A 716 29.08 6.62 -8.27
N GLY A 717 29.22 5.89 -7.16
CA GLY A 717 29.68 6.40 -5.86
C GLY A 717 28.58 6.73 -4.85
N HIS A 718 27.33 6.32 -5.10
CA HIS A 718 26.22 6.49 -4.14
C HIS A 718 26.18 5.33 -3.13
N THR A 719 25.37 5.48 -2.07
CA THR A 719 25.09 4.40 -1.12
C THR A 719 23.67 3.90 -1.35
N VAL A 720 23.48 2.58 -1.38
CA VAL A 720 22.14 1.96 -1.50
C VAL A 720 21.91 1.07 -0.28
N VAL A 721 20.83 1.32 0.45
CA VAL A 721 20.35 0.49 1.55
C VAL A 721 18.99 -0.06 1.17
N VAL A 722 18.84 -1.38 1.21
CA VAL A 722 17.59 -2.07 0.90
C VAL A 722 17.09 -2.86 2.11
N VAL A 723 15.79 -2.82 2.39
CA VAL A 723 15.14 -3.86 3.22
C VAL A 723 14.80 -5.01 2.30
N GLU A 724 15.33 -6.20 2.58
CA GLU A 724 15.12 -7.34 1.68
C GLU A 724 14.95 -8.69 2.38
N HIS A 725 14.20 -9.55 1.70
CA HIS A 725 13.95 -10.93 2.10
C HIS A 725 14.33 -11.94 1.02
N ASP A 726 14.51 -11.51 -0.22
CA ASP A 726 15.06 -12.36 -1.28
C ASP A 726 16.55 -12.60 -1.04
N MET A 727 16.91 -13.86 -0.78
CA MET A 727 18.28 -14.22 -0.45
C MET A 727 19.25 -14.01 -1.61
N THR A 728 18.78 -13.99 -2.86
CA THR A 728 19.59 -13.66 -4.05
C THR A 728 20.06 -12.21 -3.98
N VAL A 729 19.19 -11.30 -3.55
CA VAL A 729 19.53 -9.89 -3.33
C VAL A 729 20.47 -9.74 -2.14
N VAL A 730 20.18 -10.44 -1.04
CA VAL A 730 21.01 -10.40 0.19
C VAL A 730 22.41 -10.95 -0.08
N ALA A 731 22.53 -12.02 -0.89
CA ALA A 731 23.80 -12.60 -1.31
C ALA A 731 24.61 -11.65 -2.21
N GLY A 732 23.94 -10.85 -3.04
CA GLY A 732 24.59 -9.83 -3.88
C GLY A 732 25.06 -8.57 -3.15
N ALA A 733 24.80 -8.45 -1.84
CA ALA A 733 25.13 -7.25 -1.08
C ALA A 733 26.60 -7.15 -0.68
N ASP A 734 27.11 -5.91 -0.55
CA ASP A 734 28.43 -5.66 0.01
C ASP A 734 28.42 -5.82 1.55
N TRP A 735 27.26 -5.58 2.17
CA TRP A 735 27.07 -5.69 3.62
C TRP A 735 25.66 -6.11 3.95
N VAL A 736 25.50 -6.93 4.98
CA VAL A 736 24.22 -7.44 5.46
C VAL A 736 24.06 -7.09 6.94
N VAL A 737 22.86 -6.62 7.31
CA VAL A 737 22.44 -6.44 8.70
C VAL A 737 21.23 -7.35 8.95
N ASP A 738 21.42 -8.42 9.73
CA ASP A 738 20.38 -9.38 10.07
C ASP A 738 19.73 -9.03 11.42
N LEU A 739 18.42 -8.78 11.40
CA LEU A 739 17.61 -8.45 12.58
C LEU A 739 16.78 -9.66 13.04
N GLY A 740 16.81 -9.94 14.34
CA GLY A 740 16.10 -11.08 14.90
C GLY A 740 16.35 -11.26 16.40
N PRO A 741 16.34 -12.50 16.92
CA PRO A 741 16.15 -13.78 16.21
C PRO A 741 14.71 -14.09 15.78
N GLY A 742 13.71 -13.34 16.25
CA GLY A 742 12.30 -13.49 15.87
C GLY A 742 11.60 -12.17 15.56
N GLY A 743 10.28 -12.21 15.37
CA GLY A 743 9.44 -11.00 15.30
C GLY A 743 8.99 -10.49 16.69
N GLY A 744 8.59 -9.22 16.76
CA GLY A 744 8.04 -8.62 17.98
C GLY A 744 9.03 -8.60 19.14
N ASP A 745 8.61 -9.08 20.31
CA ASP A 745 9.41 -9.10 21.54
C ASP A 745 10.62 -10.04 21.51
N ARG A 746 10.64 -10.99 20.56
CA ARG A 746 11.80 -11.84 20.28
C ARG A 746 12.73 -11.24 19.22
N GLY A 747 12.38 -10.08 18.66
CA GLY A 747 13.20 -9.36 17.69
C GLY A 747 13.94 -8.17 18.29
N GLY A 748 14.22 -7.18 17.43
CA GLY A 748 14.75 -5.89 17.82
C GLY A 748 16.21 -5.90 18.27
N ARG A 749 16.98 -6.89 17.77
CA ARG A 749 18.42 -7.03 17.97
C ARG A 749 19.08 -7.33 16.64
N ILE A 750 20.29 -6.82 16.45
CA ILE A 750 21.16 -7.26 15.35
C ILE A 750 21.74 -8.61 15.76
N VAL A 751 21.41 -9.65 15.00
CA VAL A 751 21.94 -11.01 15.21
C VAL A 751 23.30 -11.15 14.57
N ALA A 752 23.46 -10.60 13.37
CA ALA A 752 24.72 -10.55 12.65
C ALA A 752 24.80 -9.29 11.79
N ALA A 753 26.02 -8.78 11.61
CA ALA A 753 26.32 -7.73 10.65
C ALA A 753 27.70 -7.98 10.02
N GLY A 754 27.79 -7.87 8.70
CA GLY A 754 29.01 -8.19 7.97
C GLY A 754 28.79 -8.44 6.49
N PRO A 755 29.84 -8.82 5.74
CA PRO A 755 29.68 -9.39 4.41
C PRO A 755 28.77 -10.63 4.42
N PRO A 756 28.08 -10.95 3.31
CA PRO A 756 27.13 -12.06 3.24
C PRO A 756 27.68 -13.39 3.78
N GLU A 757 28.93 -13.74 3.48
CA GLU A 757 29.58 -15.00 3.89
C GLU A 757 29.76 -15.08 5.40
N ARG A 758 29.95 -13.93 6.08
CA ARG A 758 30.02 -13.88 7.54
C ARG A 758 28.64 -14.08 8.14
N VAL A 759 27.61 -13.45 7.58
CA VAL A 759 26.23 -13.56 8.07
C VAL A 759 25.67 -14.97 7.85
N ALA A 760 26.01 -15.63 6.75
CA ALA A 760 25.64 -17.00 6.45
C ALA A 760 26.18 -18.03 7.47
N ARG A 761 27.23 -17.68 8.23
CA ARG A 761 27.83 -18.53 9.27
C ARG A 761 27.43 -18.13 10.68
N ALA A 762 26.59 -17.10 10.84
CA ALA A 762 26.18 -16.62 12.15
C ALA A 762 25.23 -17.60 12.86
N GLU A 763 25.48 -17.87 14.14
CA GLU A 763 24.58 -18.68 14.96
C GLU A 763 23.38 -17.86 15.46
N GLY A 764 22.21 -18.50 15.53
CA GLY A 764 21.00 -17.92 16.12
C GLY A 764 20.18 -16.99 15.22
N GLY A 765 20.62 -16.73 13.98
CA GLY A 765 19.87 -15.99 12.97
C GLY A 765 18.99 -16.90 12.12
N ALA A 766 17.74 -16.49 11.86
CA ALA A 766 16.84 -17.22 10.98
C ALA A 766 17.28 -17.14 9.50
N THR A 767 18.05 -16.11 9.14
CA THR A 767 18.50 -15.82 7.78
C THR A 767 19.68 -16.69 7.35
N ALA A 768 20.63 -16.95 8.25
CA ALA A 768 21.89 -17.65 7.98
C ALA A 768 21.74 -18.95 7.15
N PRO A 769 20.86 -19.91 7.49
CA PRO A 769 20.75 -21.16 6.73
C PRO A 769 20.21 -20.99 5.31
N TYR A 770 19.44 -19.93 5.04
CA TYR A 770 18.92 -19.64 3.69
C TYR A 770 19.95 -18.90 2.86
N LEU A 771 20.66 -17.94 3.46
CA LEU A 771 21.75 -17.23 2.81
C LEU A 771 22.88 -18.20 2.40
N ALA A 772 23.21 -19.17 3.25
CA ALA A 772 24.22 -20.18 2.97
C ALA A 772 23.89 -21.07 1.75
N ARG A 773 22.61 -21.22 1.37
CA ARG A 773 22.19 -22.04 0.22
C ARG A 773 22.37 -21.35 -1.13
N VAL A 774 22.35 -20.02 -1.14
CA VAL A 774 22.40 -19.21 -2.37
C VAL A 774 23.78 -18.59 -2.61
N LEU A 775 24.65 -18.62 -1.60
CA LEU A 775 26.04 -18.22 -1.75
C LEU A 775 26.86 -19.31 -2.49
N PRO A 776 27.87 -18.90 -3.28
CA PRO A 776 28.75 -19.79 -4.01
C PRO A 776 29.71 -20.63 -3.15
#